data_AF-A0A6C0BEQ3-F1
#
_entry.id   AF-A0A6C0BEQ3-F1
#
_cell.length_a   1.000
_cell.length_b   1.000
_cell.length_c   1.000
_cell.angle_alpha   90.00
_cell.angle_beta   90.00
_cell.angle_gamma   90.00
#
_symmetry.space_group_name_H-M   'P 1'
#
loop_
_entity.id
_entity.type
_entity.pdbx_description
1 polymer ?
#
loop_
_entity_poly.entity_id
_entity_poly.type
_entity_poly.pdbx_seq_one_letter_code
_entity_poly.pdbx_strand_id
1 'polypeptide(L)'
;MRKKATSENDSFDTTLETSIDHNYNVGVHPESWVLPNRVKFSNWIDTTFKYKNKKLYPYCHECEEGESCPMSIKVNSMSLFPHQDFIKDYIQFASPYRGLLVYHGLGSGKTCSSIAAAEMLMNHTDVMVMLPASLRSNYMNEIKKCGCNFYNLRQEWVFVDNESQIKKAQKALKVSPVLVKKHKGVWIPLPNGTPNYNTLPASSKSQIDAQIEDIIEQRYNFLNYNGLQRKTINKLIQDGKNPFDNKAIIIDEIHNLVSRIANGRLIGSAMYKLLMRAKHCKIILLSGTPIINYPFEIAYIVNLITGPLNYYELKANKNSSFNREVIENTLLANTYVDDFTIDVSSRKVTVYLVPEGFHVVDRQKSKIARYNSDIISHETILERLIETMKKEHHVEFAKKITTKQTSTLPEKKDDFNNLFINEEAGSIRNPTLFMRRVLGTVSYYNTFSPELFPSWEVEEVNAEMNTHQFNTYEKARSDERKKEKSSNKKKRGADNGLFSSSGQVYRFFSRAICNFVFPEEIKRPFPSKLSDMKDEIGDDDDVLEALDDVDNPKATEQEGGQGEDEIVKVKRGRKPKAADDAKEVTEPVKRGRKPKDAQQDQDQPVKRGRKPKVVSDFDEDIVNQKQLKRKKLENYHVLLEECLKKLKENKQKYLSQDVLAKLSPKFHAAVERILKSKGNVLVYSQFRKVEGLGILGMALETNGWKELKVKYENDEWDLDVDEKDIGKPMFASFTGNNDESKILLKIYNNEFEGLPSKILNKLKGRDNLHGDIIKVFMITQSGAEGISLKNTRQVHILEPYWNHIRIDQVIGRAIRTCSHVALPEDERNVKVFIYISSFTKEQKESSFTIRTQDHSMTSDEHLFSIAKKKKKIIDGLQDLLKRASVDCALNAKHHGIKCFAFPVNMDENKFFPTFDINLEEQDISFEKGIEQKEWKGQLLKTKKGNFVIKEGTNEVYDYNIYLESGKVVKVGNITQDGNKRVIKFVN
;
A
#
# COMPACT_ATOMS: atom_id res chain seq x y z
N MET A 1 56.86 -26.30 8.01
CA MET A 1 55.56 -26.28 7.30
C MET A 1 54.34 -26.11 8.22
N ARG A 2 54.15 -26.87 9.33
CA ARG A 2 52.93 -26.80 10.18
C ARG A 2 52.48 -25.43 10.73
N LYS A 3 53.32 -24.38 10.75
CA LYS A 3 52.98 -23.03 11.24
C LYS A 3 52.35 -22.07 10.19
N LYS A 4 52.21 -22.44 8.91
CA LYS A 4 51.56 -21.58 7.89
C LYS A 4 50.06 -21.84 7.72
N ALA A 5 49.63 -23.09 7.86
CA ALA A 5 48.23 -23.49 7.70
C ALA A 5 47.30 -23.03 8.85
N THR A 6 47.84 -22.56 9.98
CA THR A 6 47.05 -21.98 11.07
C THR A 6 46.65 -20.54 10.75
N SER A 7 47.61 -19.69 10.33
CA SER A 7 47.35 -18.27 10.04
C SER A 7 46.33 -18.04 8.93
N GLU A 8 46.29 -18.91 7.92
CA GLU A 8 45.30 -18.82 6.83
C GLU A 8 43.89 -19.16 7.32
N ASN A 9 43.73 -20.12 8.24
CA ASN A 9 42.44 -20.44 8.85
C ASN A 9 41.98 -19.34 9.83
N ASP A 10 42.88 -18.81 10.65
CA ASP A 10 42.56 -17.71 11.59
C ASP A 10 42.12 -16.45 10.82
N SER A 11 42.79 -16.13 9.70
CA SER A 11 42.38 -15.01 8.82
C SER A 11 41.04 -15.25 8.13
N PHE A 12 40.75 -16.50 7.74
CA PHE A 12 39.49 -16.87 7.13
C PHE A 12 38.32 -16.74 8.12
N ASP A 13 38.49 -17.25 9.34
CA ASP A 13 37.45 -17.16 10.37
C ASP A 13 37.20 -15.71 10.79
N THR A 14 38.25 -14.91 11.02
CA THR A 14 38.12 -13.47 11.33
C THR A 14 37.41 -12.70 10.21
N THR A 15 37.66 -13.05 8.94
CA THR A 15 37.01 -12.38 7.80
C THR A 15 35.57 -12.85 7.59
N LEU A 16 35.28 -14.13 7.86
CA LEU A 16 33.91 -14.65 7.84
C LEU A 16 33.09 -14.00 8.97
N GLU A 17 33.63 -13.90 10.18
CA GLU A 17 32.98 -13.26 11.32
C GLU A 17 32.73 -11.76 11.06
N THR A 18 33.73 -11.01 10.58
CA THR A 18 33.52 -9.58 10.23
C THR A 18 32.59 -9.37 9.02
N SER A 19 32.40 -10.36 8.15
CA SER A 19 31.35 -10.33 7.11
C SER A 19 29.93 -10.50 7.68
N ILE A 20 29.80 -11.19 8.81
CA ILE A 20 28.53 -11.39 9.55
C ILE A 20 28.22 -10.18 10.45
N ASP A 21 29.25 -9.60 11.06
CA ASP A 21 29.15 -8.53 12.07
C ASP A 21 28.92 -7.13 11.47
N HIS A 22 28.31 -7.08 10.27
CA HIS A 22 27.82 -5.86 9.60
C HIS A 22 26.30 -5.90 9.36
N ASN A 23 25.57 -6.67 10.17
CA ASN A 23 24.18 -6.34 10.50
C ASN A 23 24.11 -4.88 11.00
N TYR A 24 23.05 -4.14 10.63
CA TYR A 24 22.92 -2.73 11.01
C TYR A 24 22.96 -2.53 12.53
N ASN A 25 24.05 -1.93 13.02
CA ASN A 25 24.13 -1.47 14.41
C ASN A 25 22.97 -0.51 14.73
N VAL A 26 22.35 -0.70 15.89
CA VAL A 26 21.22 0.11 16.35
C VAL A 26 21.73 1.53 16.63
N GLY A 27 21.06 2.54 16.07
CA GLY A 27 21.50 3.94 16.20
C GLY A 27 21.07 4.54 17.54
N VAL A 28 19.78 4.36 17.85
CA VAL A 28 19.14 4.79 19.10
C VAL A 28 18.49 3.56 19.75
N HIS A 29 19.03 3.12 20.90
CA HIS A 29 18.48 2.00 21.68
C HIS A 29 18.05 2.47 23.08
N PRO A 30 16.79 2.91 23.28
CA PRO A 30 16.27 3.25 24.59
C PRO A 30 16.18 2.03 25.54
N GLU A 31 16.71 2.17 26.75
CA GLU A 31 16.54 1.18 27.83
C GLU A 31 15.06 1.04 28.26
N SER A 32 14.28 2.10 28.07
CA SER A 32 12.87 2.17 28.44
C SER A 32 12.09 3.08 27.50
N TRP A 33 10.79 2.80 27.38
CA TRP A 33 9.92 3.25 26.29
C TRP A 33 8.64 3.88 26.83
N VAL A 34 8.07 4.83 26.08
CA VAL A 34 6.76 5.43 26.37
C VAL A 34 5.74 4.89 25.36
N LEU A 35 4.55 4.49 25.83
CA LEU A 35 3.46 4.04 24.96
C LEU A 35 2.81 5.22 24.22
N PRO A 36 2.26 5.04 22.98
CA PRO A 36 1.63 6.12 22.22
C PRO A 36 0.33 6.64 22.85
N ASN A 37 -0.18 5.95 23.86
CA ASN A 37 -1.42 6.26 24.59
C ASN A 37 -1.24 7.34 25.68
N ARG A 38 -0.10 8.04 25.76
CA ARG A 38 0.18 9.11 26.74
C ARG A 38 0.55 10.42 26.08
N VAL A 39 0.07 11.53 26.65
CA VAL A 39 0.37 12.92 26.20
C VAL A 39 1.87 13.17 25.98
N LYS A 40 2.73 12.69 26.89
CA LYS A 40 4.19 12.89 26.79
C LYS A 40 4.87 12.17 25.63
N PHE A 41 4.20 11.22 24.95
CA PHE A 41 4.81 10.39 23.90
C PHE A 41 5.47 11.23 22.80
N SER A 42 4.78 12.27 22.31
CA SER A 42 5.31 13.17 21.25
C SER A 42 6.64 13.81 21.67
N ASN A 43 6.68 14.42 22.86
CA ASN A 43 7.89 15.05 23.41
C ASN A 43 9.02 14.02 23.66
N TRP A 44 8.67 12.80 24.11
CA TRP A 44 9.63 11.73 24.32
C TRP A 44 10.27 11.27 23.00
N ILE A 45 9.49 11.12 21.93
CA ILE A 45 10.03 10.80 20.59
C ILE A 45 10.96 11.91 20.10
N ASP A 46 10.49 13.16 20.08
CA ASP A 46 11.24 14.32 19.56
C ASP A 46 12.57 14.55 20.30
N THR A 47 12.66 14.14 21.57
CA THR A 47 13.87 14.26 22.40
C THR A 47 14.78 13.03 22.35
N THR A 48 14.24 11.84 22.05
CA THR A 48 14.99 10.57 22.03
C THR A 48 15.61 10.27 20.66
N PHE A 49 14.84 10.38 19.58
CA PHE A 49 15.25 9.93 18.25
C PHE A 49 15.92 11.05 17.44
N LYS A 50 17.04 11.58 17.96
CA LYS A 50 17.78 12.70 17.35
C LYS A 50 18.95 12.23 16.48
N TYR A 51 18.78 12.27 15.17
CA TYR A 51 19.83 11.97 14.18
C TYR A 51 20.65 13.20 13.83
N LYS A 52 21.94 12.99 13.52
CA LYS A 52 22.77 14.02 12.87
C LYS A 52 22.51 13.98 11.37
N ASN A 53 22.27 15.13 10.76
CA ASN A 53 22.28 15.27 9.30
C ASN A 53 23.69 14.98 8.78
N LYS A 54 23.92 13.75 8.33
CA LYS A 54 25.07 13.34 7.52
C LYS A 54 25.04 14.23 6.26
N LYS A 55 26.15 14.89 5.88
CA LYS A 55 26.24 15.56 4.56
C LYS A 55 26.08 14.48 3.49
N LEU A 56 25.12 14.65 2.58
CA LEU A 56 24.43 13.50 1.96
C LEU A 56 24.61 13.44 0.44
N TYR A 57 25.85 13.19 0.00
CA TYR A 57 26.17 12.84 -1.39
C TYR A 57 27.09 11.62 -1.40
N PRO A 58 26.64 10.51 -2.02
CA PRO A 58 27.41 10.00 -3.16
C PRO A 58 26.50 9.32 -4.23
N TYR A 59 25.43 9.99 -4.69
CA TYR A 59 24.52 9.39 -5.70
C TYR A 59 24.13 10.26 -6.91
N CYS A 60 24.57 11.52 -6.94
CA CYS A 60 24.80 12.25 -8.19
C CYS A 60 26.22 12.79 -8.12
N HIS A 61 27.03 12.46 -9.12
CA HIS A 61 28.22 13.27 -9.41
C HIS A 61 27.76 14.44 -10.26
N GLU A 62 28.15 15.65 -9.90
CA GLU A 62 28.37 16.67 -10.89
C GLU A 62 29.54 16.17 -11.75
N CYS A 63 29.30 16.02 -13.05
CA CYS A 63 30.35 15.81 -14.03
C CYS A 63 30.80 17.20 -14.48
N GLU A 64 31.91 17.70 -13.91
CA GLU A 64 32.54 18.92 -14.42
C GLU A 64 32.98 18.69 -15.89
N GLU A 65 32.87 19.73 -16.71
CA GLU A 65 33.09 19.62 -18.15
C GLU A 65 34.57 19.36 -18.50
N GLY A 66 34.93 18.11 -18.78
CA GLY A 66 36.19 17.77 -19.43
C GLY A 66 36.84 16.43 -19.06
N GLU A 67 36.54 15.86 -17.89
CA GLU A 67 37.21 14.63 -17.44
C GLU A 67 36.44 13.34 -17.78
N SER A 68 37.16 12.35 -18.31
CA SER A 68 36.63 10.99 -18.53
C SER A 68 36.49 10.24 -17.20
N CYS A 69 35.33 10.39 -16.56
CA CYS A 69 34.98 9.91 -15.22
C CYS A 69 35.62 8.55 -14.82
N PRO A 70 36.65 8.54 -13.94
CA PRO A 70 37.28 7.32 -13.45
C PRO A 70 36.37 6.60 -12.44
N MET A 71 35.85 5.41 -12.80
CA MET A 71 35.04 4.59 -11.89
C MET A 71 35.87 3.97 -10.75
N SER A 72 36.21 4.76 -9.72
CA SER A 72 36.93 4.27 -8.53
C SER A 72 36.54 4.96 -7.21
N ILE A 73 35.24 5.18 -6.98
CA ILE A 73 34.76 5.58 -5.64
C ILE A 73 34.80 4.36 -4.71
N LYS A 74 35.55 4.47 -3.60
CA LYS A 74 35.55 3.46 -2.52
C LYS A 74 34.27 3.54 -1.68
N VAL A 75 33.16 3.02 -2.22
CA VAL A 75 31.87 2.96 -1.52
C VAL A 75 31.83 1.75 -0.56
N ASN A 76 32.50 1.86 0.59
CA ASN A 76 32.29 0.95 1.71
C ASN A 76 30.91 1.24 2.33
N SER A 77 29.93 0.44 1.92
CA SER A 77 28.51 0.39 2.31
C SER A 77 27.69 1.70 2.18
N MET A 78 26.43 1.55 1.74
CA MET A 78 25.50 2.66 1.58
C MET A 78 24.89 3.03 2.94
N SER A 79 25.37 4.11 3.56
CA SER A 79 24.86 4.54 4.87
C SER A 79 23.41 5.00 4.78
N LEU A 80 22.54 4.51 5.68
CA LEU A 80 21.13 4.86 5.74
C LEU A 80 20.90 6.38 5.93
N PHE A 81 19.81 6.88 5.36
CA PHE A 81 19.34 8.25 5.56
C PHE A 81 18.68 8.39 6.96
N PRO A 82 18.58 9.61 7.54
CA PRO A 82 18.00 9.82 8.87
C PRO A 82 16.58 9.26 9.06
N HIS A 83 15.71 9.37 8.04
CA HIS A 83 14.36 8.80 8.09
C HIS A 83 14.37 7.26 8.05
N GLN A 84 15.36 6.65 7.41
CA GLN A 84 15.52 5.18 7.36
C GLN A 84 16.08 4.62 8.67
N ASP A 85 17.11 5.29 9.22
CA ASP A 85 17.63 4.99 10.56
C ASP A 85 16.49 5.12 11.60
N PHE A 86 15.59 6.11 11.47
CA PHE A 86 14.38 6.21 12.30
C PHE A 86 13.43 5.00 12.19
N ILE A 87 13.05 4.54 10.99
CA ILE A 87 12.16 3.37 10.84
C ILE A 87 12.75 2.16 11.58
N LYS A 88 14.03 1.89 11.35
CA LYS A 88 14.82 0.82 11.96
C LYS A 88 14.80 0.94 13.48
N ASP A 89 15.28 2.05 14.04
CA ASP A 89 15.41 2.23 15.49
C ASP A 89 14.04 2.32 16.21
N TYR A 90 12.97 2.77 15.55
CA TYR A 90 11.63 2.82 16.16
C TYR A 90 10.98 1.42 16.30
N ILE A 91 11.04 0.59 15.26
CA ILE A 91 10.30 -0.69 15.23
C ILE A 91 11.06 -1.86 15.88
N GLN A 92 12.27 -1.63 16.39
CA GLN A 92 13.18 -2.64 16.96
C GLN A 92 12.54 -3.61 17.95
N PHE A 93 13.13 -4.80 18.12
CA PHE A 93 12.57 -5.88 18.95
C PHE A 93 12.36 -5.47 20.42
N ALA A 94 13.21 -4.58 20.94
CA ALA A 94 13.07 -4.00 22.27
C ALA A 94 11.86 -3.04 22.41
N SER A 95 11.32 -2.47 21.32
CA SER A 95 10.24 -1.49 21.40
C SER A 95 8.85 -2.12 21.59
N PRO A 96 7.94 -1.49 22.34
CA PRO A 96 6.59 -2.01 22.59
C PRO A 96 5.63 -1.83 21.40
N TYR A 97 6.04 -1.08 20.36
CA TYR A 97 5.18 -0.76 19.24
C TYR A 97 5.01 -1.98 18.32
N ARG A 98 3.74 -2.36 18.09
CA ARG A 98 3.37 -3.49 17.22
C ARG A 98 3.68 -3.21 15.74
N GLY A 99 3.54 -1.98 15.26
CA GLY A 99 3.76 -1.66 13.86
C GLY A 99 4.03 -0.20 13.55
N LEU A 100 4.23 0.08 12.26
CA LEU A 100 4.38 1.43 11.70
C LEU A 100 3.96 1.46 10.21
N LEU A 101 3.21 2.48 9.81
CA LEU A 101 2.96 2.84 8.42
C LEU A 101 4.10 3.73 7.93
N VAL A 102 4.87 3.25 6.98
CA VAL A 102 5.90 3.99 6.25
C VAL A 102 5.22 4.72 5.08
N TYR A 103 4.52 5.81 5.39
CA TYR A 103 3.85 6.66 4.40
C TYR A 103 4.88 7.58 3.75
N HIS A 104 5.74 7.03 2.89
CA HIS A 104 6.82 7.80 2.27
C HIS A 104 6.62 7.95 0.75
N GLY A 105 7.15 9.05 0.19
CA GLY A 105 7.03 9.42 -1.23
C GLY A 105 7.64 8.40 -2.21
N LEU A 106 7.44 8.61 -3.51
CA LEU A 106 8.16 7.84 -4.54
C LEU A 106 9.64 8.25 -4.55
N GLY A 107 10.56 7.30 -4.75
CA GLY A 107 12.02 7.56 -4.73
C GLY A 107 12.65 7.74 -3.34
N SER A 108 11.86 7.90 -2.28
CA SER A 108 12.31 8.10 -0.88
C SER A 108 13.14 6.96 -0.23
N GLY A 109 13.26 5.81 -0.90
CA GLY A 109 13.93 4.63 -0.36
C GLY A 109 13.07 3.75 0.58
N LYS A 110 11.73 3.82 0.50
CA LYS A 110 10.77 2.96 1.26
C LYS A 110 11.24 1.52 1.49
N THR A 111 11.61 0.84 0.40
CA THR A 111 12.00 -0.58 0.42
C THR A 111 13.30 -0.79 1.20
N CYS A 112 14.26 0.13 1.10
CA CYS A 112 15.47 0.10 1.94
C CYS A 112 15.15 0.38 3.42
N SER A 113 14.19 1.26 3.73
CA SER A 113 13.70 1.46 5.09
C SER A 113 13.14 0.16 5.70
N SER A 114 12.38 -0.61 4.90
CA SER A 114 11.82 -1.89 5.34
C SER A 114 12.88 -2.98 5.45
N ILE A 115 13.84 -3.04 4.52
CA ILE A 115 14.97 -3.99 4.55
C ILE A 115 15.85 -3.77 5.78
N ALA A 116 16.26 -2.53 6.07
CA ALA A 116 17.08 -2.22 7.25
C ALA A 116 16.38 -2.60 8.56
N ALA A 117 15.06 -2.33 8.66
CA ALA A 117 14.26 -2.77 9.80
C ALA A 117 14.08 -4.30 9.84
N ALA A 118 13.98 -4.97 8.69
CA ALA A 118 13.87 -6.42 8.59
C ALA A 118 15.10 -7.13 9.14
N GLU A 119 16.29 -6.74 8.69
CA GLU A 119 17.55 -7.42 9.03
C GLU A 119 17.90 -7.29 10.51
N MET A 120 17.60 -6.14 11.12
CA MET A 120 17.67 -5.97 12.57
C MET A 120 16.69 -6.91 13.30
N LEU A 121 15.49 -7.15 12.77
CA LEU A 121 14.50 -8.07 13.35
C LEU A 121 14.81 -9.55 13.09
N MET A 122 15.58 -9.90 12.05
CA MET A 122 15.99 -11.29 11.73
C MET A 122 16.78 -11.96 12.86
N ASN A 123 17.41 -11.18 13.75
CA ASN A 123 18.12 -11.70 14.92
C ASN A 123 17.18 -12.25 16.00
N HIS A 124 15.87 -12.00 15.90
CA HIS A 124 14.88 -12.36 16.92
C HIS A 124 13.59 -13.01 16.38
N THR A 125 13.22 -12.77 15.12
CA THR A 125 11.96 -13.26 14.50
C THR A 125 12.14 -13.58 13.01
N ASP A 126 11.38 -14.54 12.50
CA ASP A 126 11.30 -14.78 11.04
C ASP A 126 10.72 -13.55 10.31
N VAL A 127 11.30 -13.19 9.16
CA VAL A 127 10.78 -12.13 8.29
C VAL A 127 9.87 -12.73 7.22
N MET A 128 8.65 -12.19 7.11
CA MET A 128 7.70 -12.44 6.03
C MET A 128 7.44 -11.16 5.24
N VAL A 129 7.57 -11.23 3.92
CA VAL A 129 7.34 -10.10 3.00
C VAL A 129 6.11 -10.40 2.15
N MET A 130 5.05 -9.64 2.35
CA MET A 130 3.80 -9.69 1.59
C MET A 130 3.83 -8.61 0.52
N LEU A 131 3.70 -9.00 -0.76
CA LEU A 131 3.76 -8.06 -1.89
C LEU A 131 2.91 -8.55 -3.08
N PRO A 132 2.59 -7.69 -4.07
CA PRO A 132 2.11 -8.14 -5.36
C PRO A 132 3.19 -8.96 -6.09
N ALA A 133 2.81 -10.04 -6.75
CA ALA A 133 3.72 -10.90 -7.52
C ALA A 133 4.58 -10.14 -8.54
N SER A 134 4.05 -9.04 -9.10
CA SER A 134 4.73 -8.12 -10.02
C SER A 134 5.86 -7.30 -9.39
N LEU A 135 5.90 -7.15 -8.06
CA LEU A 135 6.92 -6.40 -7.33
C LEU A 135 8.00 -7.29 -6.69
N ARG A 136 7.85 -8.63 -6.68
CA ARG A 136 8.82 -9.54 -6.03
C ARG A 136 10.24 -9.36 -6.57
N SER A 137 10.41 -9.32 -7.90
CA SER A 137 11.71 -9.10 -8.54
C SER A 137 12.33 -7.75 -8.15
N ASN A 138 11.51 -6.71 -8.01
CA ASN A 138 11.97 -5.38 -7.65
C ASN A 138 12.42 -5.36 -6.18
N TYR A 139 11.63 -5.94 -5.26
CA TYR A 139 12.01 -6.06 -3.84
C TYR A 139 13.31 -6.88 -3.67
N MET A 140 13.46 -8.00 -4.39
CA MET A 140 14.70 -8.79 -4.39
C MET A 140 15.90 -7.98 -4.91
N ASN A 141 15.71 -7.15 -5.94
CA ASN A 141 16.76 -6.27 -6.46
C ASN A 141 17.10 -5.10 -5.52
N GLU A 142 16.17 -4.61 -4.70
CA GLU A 142 16.51 -3.64 -3.64
C GLU A 142 17.29 -4.30 -2.49
N ILE A 143 17.01 -5.56 -2.12
CA ILE A 143 17.84 -6.31 -1.15
C ILE A 143 19.30 -6.39 -1.64
N LYS A 144 19.53 -6.64 -2.94
CA LYS A 144 20.87 -6.64 -3.56
C LYS A 144 21.59 -5.26 -3.56
N LYS A 145 20.89 -4.16 -3.25
CA LYS A 145 21.44 -2.79 -3.21
C LYS A 145 21.65 -2.25 -1.78
N CYS A 146 20.69 -2.50 -0.90
CA CYS A 146 20.57 -1.84 0.41
C CYS A 146 20.19 -2.79 1.56
N GLY A 147 20.32 -4.10 1.36
CA GLY A 147 20.48 -5.04 2.47
C GLY A 147 21.94 -5.17 2.92
N CYS A 148 22.17 -6.07 3.87
CA CYS A 148 23.48 -6.38 4.43
C CYS A 148 24.50 -6.88 3.39
N ASN A 149 25.77 -6.86 3.77
CA ASN A 149 26.91 -7.14 2.87
C ASN A 149 26.83 -8.49 2.14
N PHE A 150 26.07 -9.48 2.61
CA PHE A 150 25.91 -10.77 1.93
C PHE A 150 25.37 -10.67 0.48
N TYR A 151 24.69 -9.57 0.13
CA TYR A 151 24.08 -9.39 -1.19
C TYR A 151 24.80 -8.38 -2.10
N ASN A 152 25.81 -7.68 -1.58
CA ASN A 152 26.44 -6.56 -2.29
C ASN A 152 27.37 -7.06 -3.42
N LEU A 153 27.17 -6.59 -4.65
CA LEU A 153 28.04 -6.93 -5.78
C LEU A 153 29.33 -6.09 -5.82
N ARG A 154 29.39 -4.96 -5.10
CA ARG A 154 30.53 -4.03 -5.04
C ARG A 154 31.54 -4.39 -3.94
N GLN A 155 31.97 -5.65 -3.90
CA GLN A 155 32.98 -6.16 -2.98
C GLN A 155 33.76 -7.31 -3.63
N GLU A 156 34.79 -7.81 -2.96
CA GLU A 156 35.55 -8.96 -3.44
C GLU A 156 34.81 -10.27 -3.17
N TRP A 157 34.71 -11.12 -4.20
CA TRP A 157 34.09 -12.43 -4.13
C TRP A 157 35.14 -13.52 -4.36
N VAL A 158 35.29 -14.44 -3.40
CA VAL A 158 36.24 -15.56 -3.46
C VAL A 158 35.49 -16.89 -3.46
N PHE A 159 35.85 -17.79 -4.37
CA PHE A 159 35.28 -19.14 -4.42
C PHE A 159 36.04 -20.10 -3.51
N VAL A 160 35.31 -20.97 -2.80
CA VAL A 160 35.87 -21.93 -1.84
C VAL A 160 35.25 -23.32 -2.03
N ASP A 161 36.11 -24.31 -2.29
CA ASP A 161 35.79 -25.72 -2.52
C ASP A 161 36.18 -26.65 -1.34
N ASN A 162 36.91 -26.14 -0.35
CA ASN A 162 37.36 -26.88 0.81
C ASN A 162 36.20 -27.25 1.75
N GLU A 163 36.00 -28.56 2.01
CA GLU A 163 34.87 -29.08 2.79
C GLU A 163 34.73 -28.48 4.21
N SER A 164 35.83 -28.12 4.87
CA SER A 164 35.80 -27.49 6.19
C SER A 164 35.28 -26.05 6.12
N GLN A 165 35.81 -25.27 5.16
CA GLN A 165 35.42 -23.89 4.93
C GLN A 165 34.00 -23.79 4.35
N ILE A 166 33.60 -24.72 3.47
CA ILE A 166 32.21 -24.86 3.00
C ILE A 166 31.25 -25.02 4.19
N LYS A 167 31.53 -25.92 5.15
CA LYS A 167 30.65 -26.12 6.32
C LYS A 167 30.53 -24.86 7.19
N LYS A 168 31.61 -24.10 7.35
CA LYS A 168 31.61 -22.79 8.04
C LYS A 168 30.78 -21.75 7.27
N ALA A 169 31.10 -21.52 6.00
CA ALA A 169 30.43 -20.54 5.14
C ALA A 169 28.94 -20.87 4.96
N GLN A 170 28.58 -22.15 4.83
CA GLN A 170 27.20 -22.60 4.73
C GLN A 170 26.40 -22.25 6.00
N LYS A 171 26.98 -22.44 7.19
CA LYS A 171 26.36 -22.08 8.48
C LYS A 171 26.20 -20.56 8.64
N ALA A 172 27.23 -19.79 8.24
CA ALA A 172 27.25 -18.33 8.33
C ALA A 172 26.25 -17.65 7.38
N LEU A 173 26.35 -17.98 6.09
CA LEU A 173 25.54 -17.38 5.03
C LEU A 173 24.11 -17.93 5.00
N LYS A 174 23.89 -19.16 5.48
CA LYS A 174 22.67 -19.98 5.31
C LYS A 174 22.43 -20.47 3.87
N VAL A 175 23.47 -20.89 3.16
CA VAL A 175 23.35 -21.44 1.78
C VAL A 175 22.72 -22.84 1.78
N SER A 176 21.82 -23.11 0.85
CA SER A 176 21.14 -24.39 0.66
C SER A 176 22.09 -25.53 0.30
N PRO A 177 21.97 -26.72 0.93
CA PRO A 177 22.76 -27.91 0.57
C PRO A 177 22.61 -28.33 -0.90
N VAL A 178 21.55 -27.92 -1.59
CA VAL A 178 21.34 -28.18 -3.02
C VAL A 178 22.32 -27.36 -3.87
N LEU A 179 22.47 -26.08 -3.56
CA LEU A 179 23.32 -25.15 -4.31
C LEU A 179 24.81 -25.46 -4.10
N VAL A 180 25.21 -25.75 -2.87
CA VAL A 180 26.58 -26.23 -2.55
C VAL A 180 26.94 -27.48 -3.37
N LYS A 181 26.03 -28.46 -3.45
CA LYS A 181 26.25 -29.68 -4.25
C LYS A 181 26.29 -29.42 -5.76
N LYS A 182 25.48 -28.48 -6.26
CA LYS A 182 25.42 -28.09 -7.68
C LYS A 182 26.73 -27.43 -8.14
N HIS A 183 27.35 -26.60 -7.30
CA HIS A 183 28.55 -25.83 -7.66
C HIS A 183 29.85 -26.39 -7.09
N LYS A 184 29.78 -27.41 -6.22
CA LYS A 184 30.94 -28.05 -5.53
C LYS A 184 31.78 -27.07 -4.69
N GLY A 185 31.16 -25.98 -4.23
CA GLY A 185 31.80 -24.93 -3.47
C GLY A 185 30.82 -23.81 -3.12
N VAL A 186 31.33 -22.77 -2.48
CA VAL A 186 30.59 -21.59 -2.00
C VAL A 186 31.39 -20.34 -2.34
N TRP A 187 30.70 -19.29 -2.82
CA TRP A 187 31.28 -17.96 -2.99
C TRP A 187 31.17 -17.18 -1.67
N ILE A 188 32.24 -16.51 -1.26
CA ILE A 188 32.31 -15.77 0.00
C ILE A 188 32.55 -14.28 -0.28
N PRO A 189 31.71 -13.38 0.26
CA PRO A 189 31.90 -11.95 0.16
C PRO A 189 32.93 -11.45 1.17
N LEU A 190 33.90 -10.65 0.72
CA LEU A 190 34.91 -10.00 1.57
C LEU A 190 34.71 -8.47 1.50
N PRO A 191 34.02 -7.85 2.49
CA PRO A 191 33.58 -6.45 2.40
C PRO A 191 34.69 -5.40 2.31
N ASN A 192 35.91 -5.74 2.73
CA ASN A 192 37.10 -4.87 2.69
C ASN A 192 38.02 -5.13 1.49
N GLY A 193 37.66 -6.08 0.62
CA GLY A 193 38.44 -6.46 -0.56
C GLY A 193 38.18 -5.59 -1.80
N THR A 194 38.94 -5.81 -2.87
CA THR A 194 38.76 -5.06 -4.12
C THR A 194 37.59 -5.60 -4.96
N PRO A 195 36.60 -4.77 -5.36
CA PRO A 195 35.43 -5.25 -6.11
C PRO A 195 35.78 -5.95 -7.43
N ASN A 196 35.59 -7.28 -7.46
CA ASN A 196 36.00 -8.12 -8.60
C ASN A 196 34.81 -8.64 -9.43
N TYR A 197 33.56 -8.53 -8.96
CA TYR A 197 32.39 -9.11 -9.61
C TYR A 197 32.31 -8.79 -11.12
N ASN A 198 32.54 -7.54 -11.52
CA ASN A 198 32.48 -7.13 -12.93
C ASN A 198 33.56 -7.78 -13.82
N THR A 199 34.74 -8.13 -13.27
CA THR A 199 35.83 -8.79 -14.02
C THR A 199 35.71 -10.31 -14.06
N LEU A 200 34.83 -10.90 -13.24
CA LEU A 200 34.62 -12.36 -13.23
C LEU A 200 33.98 -12.89 -14.53
N PRO A 201 34.25 -14.16 -14.91
CA PRO A 201 33.56 -14.84 -16.01
C PRO A 201 32.04 -14.87 -15.82
N ALA A 202 31.30 -14.91 -16.94
CA ALA A 202 29.83 -14.97 -16.91
C ALA A 202 29.29 -16.17 -16.08
N SER A 203 29.95 -17.32 -16.17
CA SER A 203 29.63 -18.51 -15.36
C SER A 203 29.81 -18.29 -13.85
N SER A 204 30.82 -17.52 -13.44
CA SER A 204 31.05 -17.16 -12.03
C SER A 204 30.01 -16.14 -11.54
N LYS A 205 29.68 -15.13 -12.36
CA LYS A 205 28.62 -14.15 -12.07
C LYS A 205 27.29 -14.86 -11.79
N SER A 206 26.84 -15.73 -12.70
CA SER A 206 25.60 -16.50 -12.52
C SER A 206 25.61 -17.46 -11.32
N GLN A 207 26.78 -17.88 -10.81
CA GLN A 207 26.87 -18.63 -9.56
C GLN A 207 26.68 -17.73 -8.33
N ILE A 208 27.32 -16.55 -8.33
CA ILE A 208 27.18 -15.54 -7.27
C ILE A 208 25.73 -15.06 -7.21
N ASP A 209 25.12 -14.73 -8.36
CA ASP A 209 23.72 -14.30 -8.45
C ASP A 209 22.75 -15.34 -7.88
N ALA A 210 22.91 -16.61 -8.29
CA ALA A 210 22.08 -17.72 -7.81
C ALA A 210 22.28 -18.01 -6.31
N GLN A 211 23.50 -17.82 -5.80
CA GLN A 211 23.78 -17.99 -4.38
C GLN A 211 23.20 -16.84 -3.54
N ILE A 212 23.29 -15.60 -4.03
CA ILE A 212 22.64 -14.43 -3.40
C ILE A 212 21.13 -14.64 -3.32
N GLU A 213 20.51 -15.13 -4.39
CA GLU A 213 19.06 -15.39 -4.43
C GLU A 213 18.66 -16.53 -3.48
N ASP A 214 19.43 -17.62 -3.39
CA ASP A 214 19.22 -18.67 -2.39
C ASP A 214 19.36 -18.14 -0.95
N ILE A 215 20.40 -17.36 -0.63
CA ILE A 215 20.56 -16.74 0.70
C ILE A 215 19.37 -15.83 1.04
N ILE A 216 18.84 -15.09 0.06
CA ILE A 216 17.61 -14.28 0.22
C ILE A 216 16.42 -15.18 0.52
N GLU A 217 16.20 -16.26 -0.21
CA GLU A 217 15.05 -17.18 0.02
C GLU A 217 15.17 -17.99 1.33
N GLN A 218 16.39 -18.25 1.84
CA GLN A 218 16.59 -18.84 3.18
C GLN A 218 16.43 -17.81 4.33
N ARG A 219 16.23 -16.52 4.05
CA ARG A 219 16.10 -15.44 5.06
C ARG A 219 14.77 -14.67 5.00
N TYR A 220 14.15 -14.54 3.82
CA TYR A 220 12.92 -13.80 3.59
C TYR A 220 11.80 -14.73 3.08
N ASN A 221 10.70 -14.84 3.82
CA ASN A 221 9.53 -15.63 3.40
C ASN A 221 8.56 -14.75 2.56
N PHE A 222 8.62 -14.88 1.22
CA PHE A 222 7.78 -14.09 0.31
C PHE A 222 6.38 -14.69 0.11
N LEU A 223 5.34 -13.90 0.42
CA LEU A 223 3.93 -14.27 0.28
C LEU A 223 3.22 -13.33 -0.71
N ASN A 224 3.02 -13.78 -1.95
CA ASN A 224 2.28 -13.02 -2.95
C ASN A 224 0.79 -12.96 -2.57
N TYR A 225 0.23 -11.78 -2.29
CA TYR A 225 -1.17 -11.67 -1.84
C TYR A 225 -2.20 -11.58 -2.99
N ASN A 226 -1.79 -11.13 -4.17
CA ASN A 226 -2.62 -11.19 -5.38
C ASN A 226 -2.68 -12.63 -5.92
N GLY A 227 -3.88 -13.20 -5.99
CA GLY A 227 -4.10 -14.58 -6.45
C GLY A 227 -4.08 -15.66 -5.36
N LEU A 228 -4.06 -15.29 -4.07
CA LEU A 228 -4.26 -16.26 -2.99
C LEU A 228 -5.60 -16.98 -3.12
N GLN A 229 -5.59 -18.31 -2.97
CA GLN A 229 -6.79 -19.14 -2.96
C GLN A 229 -7.12 -19.62 -1.54
N ARG A 230 -8.39 -19.97 -1.28
CA ARG A 230 -8.83 -20.58 -0.01
C ARG A 230 -8.04 -21.84 0.35
N LYS A 231 -7.59 -22.63 -0.66
CA LYS A 231 -6.67 -23.77 -0.47
C LYS A 231 -5.31 -23.34 0.07
N THR A 232 -4.74 -22.24 -0.42
CA THR A 232 -3.46 -21.69 0.03
C THR A 232 -3.56 -21.17 1.46
N ILE A 233 -4.62 -20.43 1.79
CA ILE A 233 -4.87 -19.96 3.17
C ILE A 233 -5.05 -21.14 4.14
N ASN A 234 -5.84 -22.15 3.78
CA ASN A 234 -5.99 -23.35 4.60
C ASN A 234 -4.66 -24.13 4.78
N LYS A 235 -3.71 -24.02 3.84
CA LYS A 235 -2.36 -24.59 3.97
C LYS A 235 -1.47 -23.74 4.90
N LEU A 236 -1.66 -22.41 4.94
CA LEU A 236 -0.92 -21.52 5.84
C LEU A 236 -1.40 -21.65 7.30
N ILE A 237 -2.69 -21.90 7.54
CA ILE A 237 -3.27 -22.15 8.87
C ILE A 237 -3.13 -23.65 9.26
N GLN A 238 -2.04 -24.31 8.84
CA GLN A 238 -1.77 -25.69 9.25
C GLN A 238 -1.57 -25.78 10.78
N ASP A 239 -1.98 -26.92 11.33
CA ASP A 239 -2.04 -27.20 12.77
C ASP A 239 -2.89 -26.22 13.62
N GLY A 240 -3.68 -25.34 12.97
CA GLY A 240 -4.54 -24.37 13.64
C GLY A 240 -3.79 -23.19 14.27
N LYS A 241 -2.49 -23.04 13.98
CA LYS A 241 -1.68 -21.87 14.37
C LYS A 241 -1.91 -20.72 13.40
N ASN A 242 -1.75 -19.48 13.86
CA ASN A 242 -1.80 -18.32 12.97
C ASN A 242 -0.44 -18.19 12.25
N PRO A 243 -0.40 -18.17 10.90
CA PRO A 243 0.86 -18.13 10.14
C PRO A 243 1.73 -16.89 10.40
N PHE A 244 1.18 -15.88 11.09
CA PHE A 244 1.79 -14.59 11.41
C PHE A 244 2.32 -14.47 12.85
N ASP A 245 2.09 -15.46 13.72
CA ASP A 245 2.57 -15.40 15.12
C ASP A 245 4.10 -15.42 15.19
N ASN A 246 4.67 -14.55 16.03
CA ASN A 246 6.12 -14.40 16.30
C ASN A 246 6.98 -13.97 15.07
N LYS A 247 6.42 -13.19 14.14
CA LYS A 247 7.11 -12.76 12.91
C LYS A 247 7.26 -11.25 12.77
N ALA A 248 8.31 -10.83 12.06
CA ALA A 248 8.37 -9.54 11.41
C ALA A 248 7.64 -9.64 10.06
N ILE A 249 6.64 -8.78 9.84
CA ILE A 249 5.73 -8.82 8.69
C ILE A 249 5.83 -7.49 7.97
N ILE A 250 6.26 -7.53 6.72
CA ILE A 250 6.36 -6.36 5.85
C ILE A 250 5.27 -6.51 4.80
N ILE A 251 4.43 -5.48 4.60
CA ILE A 251 3.42 -5.49 3.54
C ILE A 251 3.67 -4.31 2.61
N ASP A 252 4.11 -4.61 1.39
CA ASP A 252 4.36 -3.62 0.35
C ASP A 252 3.07 -3.29 -0.43
N GLU A 253 2.93 -2.02 -0.77
CA GLU A 253 1.71 -1.38 -1.31
C GLU A 253 0.42 -1.84 -0.60
N ILE A 254 0.38 -1.71 0.73
CA ILE A 254 -0.71 -2.19 1.63
C ILE A 254 -2.12 -1.79 1.16
N HIS A 255 -2.26 -0.67 0.46
CA HIS A 255 -3.52 -0.20 -0.11
C HIS A 255 -4.21 -1.29 -0.98
N ASN A 256 -3.43 -2.06 -1.75
CA ASN A 256 -3.93 -3.12 -2.63
C ASN A 256 -4.45 -4.37 -1.88
N LEU A 257 -4.13 -4.51 -0.59
CA LEU A 257 -4.76 -5.48 0.31
C LEU A 257 -5.98 -4.86 1.03
N VAL A 258 -5.91 -3.58 1.39
CA VAL A 258 -6.95 -2.85 2.13
C VAL A 258 -8.20 -2.61 1.30
N SER A 259 -8.10 -2.17 0.05
CA SER A 259 -9.29 -1.99 -0.81
C SER A 259 -10.01 -3.33 -1.06
N ARG A 260 -9.30 -4.46 -1.05
CA ARG A 260 -9.91 -5.80 -1.09
C ARG A 260 -10.69 -6.17 0.18
N ILE A 261 -10.29 -5.63 1.34
CA ILE A 261 -11.00 -5.77 2.62
C ILE A 261 -12.22 -4.83 2.63
N ALA A 262 -12.06 -3.58 2.20
CA ALA A 262 -13.12 -2.58 2.12
C ALA A 262 -14.24 -2.98 1.13
N ASN A 263 -13.89 -3.59 -0.01
CA ASN A 263 -14.84 -4.18 -0.96
C ASN A 263 -15.41 -5.55 -0.46
N GLY A 264 -15.12 -5.96 0.77
CA GLY A 264 -15.73 -7.14 1.42
C GLY A 264 -15.26 -8.52 0.93
N ARG A 265 -14.21 -8.61 0.09
CA ARG A 265 -13.80 -9.89 -0.51
C ARG A 265 -13.30 -10.85 0.57
N LEU A 266 -13.99 -11.99 0.74
CA LEU A 266 -13.77 -13.01 1.79
C LEU A 266 -12.30 -13.35 2.10
N ILE A 267 -11.45 -13.40 1.06
CA ILE A 267 -10.01 -13.71 1.17
C ILE A 267 -9.23 -12.57 1.84
N GLY A 268 -9.57 -11.31 1.53
CA GLY A 268 -9.03 -10.13 2.21
C GLY A 268 -9.49 -10.07 3.67
N SER A 269 -10.80 -10.22 3.92
CA SER A 269 -11.37 -10.23 5.27
C SER A 269 -10.78 -11.34 6.16
N ALA A 270 -10.52 -12.53 5.60
CA ALA A 270 -9.82 -13.60 6.32
C ALA A 270 -8.36 -13.23 6.62
N MET A 271 -7.64 -12.62 5.67
CA MET A 271 -6.26 -12.17 5.88
C MET A 271 -6.17 -11.09 6.97
N TYR A 272 -7.07 -10.11 6.94
CA TYR A 272 -7.19 -9.07 7.97
C TYR A 272 -7.40 -9.68 9.36
N LYS A 273 -8.36 -10.60 9.49
CA LYS A 273 -8.66 -11.29 10.76
C LYS A 273 -7.49 -12.14 11.29
N LEU A 274 -6.63 -12.67 10.42
CA LEU A 274 -5.38 -13.35 10.83
C LEU A 274 -4.32 -12.35 11.30
N LEU A 275 -4.05 -11.30 10.53
CA LEU A 275 -3.07 -10.26 10.89
C LEU A 275 -3.44 -9.51 12.17
N MET A 276 -4.72 -9.18 12.37
CA MET A 276 -5.24 -8.57 13.61
C MET A 276 -5.07 -9.48 14.83
N ARG A 277 -5.16 -10.81 14.66
CA ARG A 277 -5.03 -11.80 15.74
C ARG A 277 -3.60 -12.31 15.96
N ALA A 278 -2.62 -11.83 15.18
CA ALA A 278 -1.23 -12.29 15.26
C ALA A 278 -0.55 -11.83 16.57
N LYS A 279 -0.01 -12.79 17.33
CA LYS A 279 0.71 -12.56 18.59
C LYS A 279 2.21 -12.34 18.35
N HIS A 280 2.81 -11.52 19.22
CA HIS A 280 4.26 -11.23 19.26
C HIS A 280 4.91 -10.83 17.91
N CYS A 281 4.13 -10.28 16.98
CA CYS A 281 4.60 -9.87 15.67
C CYS A 281 4.97 -8.37 15.62
N LYS A 282 5.80 -8.01 14.63
CA LYS A 282 6.12 -6.63 14.24
C LYS A 282 5.59 -6.39 12.83
N ILE A 283 4.87 -5.29 12.58
CA ILE A 283 4.18 -5.04 11.31
C ILE A 283 4.65 -3.72 10.67
N ILE A 284 5.27 -3.80 9.49
CA ILE A 284 5.75 -2.65 8.71
C ILE A 284 4.90 -2.56 7.45
N LEU A 285 4.09 -1.50 7.32
CA LEU A 285 3.19 -1.30 6.18
C LEU A 285 3.78 -0.21 5.28
N LEU A 286 3.96 -0.49 3.98
CA LEU A 286 4.51 0.47 3.02
C LEU A 286 3.42 0.98 2.08
N SER A 287 3.35 2.29 1.88
CA SER A 287 2.51 2.88 0.82
C SER A 287 2.99 4.28 0.45
N GLY A 288 2.97 4.61 -0.84
CA GLY A 288 2.99 6.02 -1.29
C GLY A 288 1.63 6.72 -1.16
N THR A 289 0.55 5.95 -1.05
CA THR A 289 -0.85 6.39 -1.13
C THR A 289 -1.70 5.53 -0.19
N PRO A 290 -1.73 5.79 1.14
CA PRO A 290 -2.34 4.88 2.12
C PRO A 290 -3.87 4.90 2.13
N ILE A 291 -4.48 5.93 1.57
CA ILE A 291 -5.92 6.01 1.26
C ILE A 291 -5.99 6.03 -0.27
N ILE A 292 -6.88 5.24 -0.87
CA ILE A 292 -7.10 5.25 -2.32
C ILE A 292 -8.57 5.52 -2.62
N ASN A 293 -9.47 4.58 -2.34
CA ASN A 293 -10.85 4.62 -2.79
C ASN A 293 -11.80 5.27 -1.77
N TYR A 294 -11.55 5.08 -0.46
CA TYR A 294 -12.45 5.54 0.60
C TYR A 294 -11.70 6.05 1.84
N PRO A 295 -12.13 7.17 2.48
CA PRO A 295 -11.47 7.69 3.68
C PRO A 295 -11.33 6.68 4.83
N PHE A 296 -12.31 5.78 5.00
CA PHE A 296 -12.29 4.76 6.06
C PHE A 296 -11.27 3.63 5.84
N GLU A 297 -10.64 3.52 4.65
CA GLU A 297 -9.55 2.55 4.41
C GLU A 297 -8.39 2.70 5.41
N ILE A 298 -8.14 3.93 5.87
CA ILE A 298 -7.10 4.21 6.87
C ILE A 298 -7.37 3.52 8.22
N ALA A 299 -8.64 3.24 8.55
CA ALA A 299 -8.99 2.56 9.80
C ALA A 299 -8.39 1.15 9.85
N TYR A 300 -8.50 0.38 8.76
CA TYR A 300 -7.88 -0.96 8.68
C TYR A 300 -6.36 -0.91 8.81
N ILE A 301 -5.71 0.10 8.21
CA ILE A 301 -4.24 0.28 8.29
C ILE A 301 -3.80 0.58 9.73
N VAL A 302 -4.45 1.56 10.37
CA VAL A 302 -4.15 1.96 11.75
C VAL A 302 -4.45 0.82 12.72
N ASN A 303 -5.59 0.13 12.57
CA ASN A 303 -5.97 -1.00 13.43
C ASN A 303 -5.03 -2.20 13.29
N LEU A 304 -4.47 -2.49 12.11
CA LEU A 304 -3.43 -3.52 11.95
C LEU A 304 -2.16 -3.19 12.75
N ILE A 305 -1.78 -1.90 12.74
CA ILE A 305 -0.58 -1.39 13.40
C ILE A 305 -0.72 -1.36 14.92
N THR A 306 -1.87 -0.95 15.46
CA THR A 306 -2.13 -0.96 16.90
C THR A 306 -2.50 -2.35 17.42
N GLY A 307 -3.22 -3.13 16.61
CA GLY A 307 -3.85 -4.38 17.01
C GLY A 307 -5.15 -4.14 17.80
N PRO A 308 -5.84 -5.21 18.23
CA PRO A 308 -7.03 -5.10 19.06
C PRO A 308 -6.69 -4.49 20.43
N LEU A 309 -7.34 -3.37 20.77
CA LEU A 309 -7.21 -2.75 22.08
C LEU A 309 -7.99 -3.59 23.11
N ASN A 310 -7.26 -4.45 23.82
CA ASN A 310 -7.82 -5.36 24.82
C ASN A 310 -8.01 -4.64 26.16
N TYR A 311 -9.12 -4.92 26.84
CA TYR A 311 -9.33 -4.54 28.24
C TYR A 311 -10.15 -5.59 28.99
N TYR A 312 -9.96 -5.67 30.30
CA TYR A 312 -10.44 -6.78 31.11
C TYR A 312 -11.43 -6.31 32.17
N GLU A 313 -12.69 -6.69 32.04
CA GLU A 313 -13.72 -6.41 33.05
C GLU A 313 -13.76 -7.53 34.09
N LEU A 314 -13.38 -7.18 35.33
CA LEU A 314 -13.45 -8.02 36.51
C LEU A 314 -14.64 -7.57 37.37
N LYS A 315 -15.64 -8.44 37.56
CA LYS A 315 -16.81 -8.15 38.39
C LYS A 315 -16.74 -8.91 39.71
N ALA A 316 -16.89 -8.20 40.83
CA ALA A 316 -16.82 -8.80 42.16
C ALA A 316 -18.11 -9.55 42.53
N ASN A 317 -17.96 -10.65 43.30
CA ASN A 317 -19.07 -11.42 43.84
C ASN A 317 -19.88 -10.57 44.83
N LYS A 318 -21.22 -10.69 44.86
CA LYS A 318 -22.10 -9.84 45.69
C LYS A 318 -21.70 -9.78 47.17
N ASN A 319 -21.15 -10.87 47.71
CA ASN A 319 -20.85 -11.04 49.13
C ASN A 319 -19.36 -10.83 49.48
N SER A 320 -18.52 -10.44 48.52
CA SER A 320 -17.09 -10.14 48.76
C SER A 320 -16.88 -8.76 49.39
N SER A 321 -15.67 -8.50 49.89
CA SER A 321 -15.21 -7.12 50.11
C SER A 321 -15.08 -6.38 48.76
N PHE A 322 -15.24 -5.06 48.77
CA PHE A 322 -14.97 -4.19 47.61
C PHE A 322 -14.54 -2.80 48.08
N ASN A 323 -13.41 -2.74 48.78
CA ASN A 323 -12.78 -1.48 49.16
C ASN A 323 -12.00 -0.92 47.96
N ARG A 324 -12.24 0.35 47.61
CA ARG A 324 -11.59 1.02 46.47
C ARG A 324 -10.08 1.15 46.68
N GLU A 325 -9.64 1.79 47.76
CA GLU A 325 -8.22 2.09 48.05
C GLU A 325 -7.35 0.83 48.05
N VAL A 326 -7.86 -0.26 48.62
CA VAL A 326 -7.18 -1.55 48.64
C VAL A 326 -6.98 -2.08 47.22
N ILE A 327 -8.03 -2.07 46.38
CA ILE A 327 -7.95 -2.48 44.97
C ILE A 327 -6.99 -1.56 44.18
N GLU A 328 -7.03 -0.24 44.39
CA GLU A 328 -6.13 0.73 43.74
C GLU A 328 -4.67 0.47 44.10
N ASN A 329 -4.36 0.25 45.38
CA ASN A 329 -3.00 -0.05 45.84
C ASN A 329 -2.47 -1.36 45.23
N THR A 330 -3.26 -2.44 45.21
CA THR A 330 -2.85 -3.72 44.59
C THR A 330 -2.61 -3.58 43.08
N LEU A 331 -3.43 -2.79 42.38
CA LEU A 331 -3.28 -2.54 40.93
C LEU A 331 -2.06 -1.65 40.63
N LEU A 332 -1.83 -0.59 41.41
CA LEU A 332 -0.70 0.33 41.23
C LEU A 332 0.65 -0.36 41.48
N ALA A 333 0.72 -1.24 42.49
CA ALA A 333 1.89 -2.04 42.81
C ALA A 333 2.22 -3.12 41.76
N ASN A 334 1.26 -3.50 40.91
CA ASN A 334 1.47 -4.50 39.87
C ASN A 334 2.19 -3.89 38.66
N THR A 335 3.34 -4.47 38.28
CA THR A 335 4.20 -3.97 37.20
C THR A 335 3.67 -4.25 35.79
N TYR A 336 2.59 -5.02 35.62
CA TYR A 336 1.98 -5.31 34.32
C TYR A 336 0.73 -4.45 34.04
N VAL A 337 0.16 -3.80 35.06
CA VAL A 337 -1.02 -2.92 34.92
C VAL A 337 -0.56 -1.56 34.42
N ASP A 338 -0.98 -1.18 33.21
CA ASP A 338 -0.72 0.14 32.64
C ASP A 338 -1.61 1.19 33.32
N ASP A 339 -2.91 0.90 33.39
CA ASP A 339 -3.97 1.78 33.92
C ASP A 339 -5.21 0.95 34.35
N PHE A 340 -6.16 1.57 35.05
CA PHE A 340 -7.42 0.92 35.46
C PHE A 340 -8.57 1.90 35.73
N THR A 341 -9.80 1.40 35.76
CA THR A 341 -10.96 2.13 36.30
C THR A 341 -11.75 1.26 37.29
N ILE A 342 -12.29 1.87 38.35
CA ILE A 342 -13.07 1.18 39.38
C ILE A 342 -14.44 1.85 39.50
N ASP A 343 -15.48 1.08 39.18
CA ASP A 343 -16.88 1.45 39.43
C ASP A 343 -17.38 0.71 40.67
N VAL A 344 -17.49 1.46 41.77
CA VAL A 344 -17.99 0.98 43.06
C VAL A 344 -19.48 0.62 43.00
N SER A 345 -20.27 1.29 42.13
CA SER A 345 -21.71 1.09 42.02
C SER A 345 -22.07 -0.23 41.33
N SER A 346 -21.40 -0.58 40.22
CA SER A 346 -21.57 -1.88 39.55
C SER A 346 -20.64 -2.98 40.06
N ARG A 347 -19.73 -2.64 41.00
CA ARG A 347 -18.67 -3.48 41.58
C ARG A 347 -17.78 -4.10 40.50
N LYS A 348 -17.35 -3.25 39.57
CA LYS A 348 -16.56 -3.60 38.39
C LYS A 348 -15.21 -2.89 38.43
N VAL A 349 -14.15 -3.66 38.18
CA VAL A 349 -12.81 -3.15 37.91
C VAL A 349 -12.53 -3.39 36.43
N THR A 350 -12.12 -2.37 35.70
CA THR A 350 -11.61 -2.48 34.33
C THR A 350 -10.10 -2.37 34.39
N VAL A 351 -9.37 -3.38 33.94
CA VAL A 351 -7.90 -3.41 33.97
C VAL A 351 -7.35 -3.27 32.54
N TYR A 352 -6.36 -2.41 32.38
CA TYR A 352 -5.57 -2.23 31.17
C TYR A 352 -4.13 -2.70 31.43
N LEU A 353 -3.59 -3.55 30.57
CA LEU A 353 -2.26 -4.15 30.73
C LEU A 353 -1.28 -3.58 29.70
N VAL A 354 0.00 -3.49 30.08
CA VAL A 354 1.08 -3.23 29.12
C VAL A 354 1.21 -4.40 28.12
N PRO A 355 1.80 -4.23 26.93
CA PRO A 355 1.93 -5.30 25.94
C PRO A 355 2.59 -6.58 26.48
N GLU A 356 2.18 -7.77 25.99
CA GLU A 356 2.77 -9.06 26.39
C GLU A 356 4.30 -9.03 26.19
N GLY A 357 5.07 -9.33 27.25
CA GLY A 357 6.53 -9.25 27.26
C GLY A 357 7.13 -7.94 27.82
N PHE A 358 6.31 -7.00 28.30
CA PHE A 358 6.74 -5.73 28.91
C PHE A 358 6.30 -5.59 30.38
N HIS A 359 6.93 -4.65 31.09
CA HIS A 359 6.53 -4.19 32.43
C HIS A 359 6.80 -2.69 32.62
N VAL A 360 6.05 -2.06 33.52
CA VAL A 360 6.30 -0.71 34.02
C VAL A 360 7.58 -0.69 34.85
N VAL A 361 8.52 0.19 34.49
CA VAL A 361 9.76 0.46 35.24
C VAL A 361 9.72 1.78 36.00
N ASP A 362 8.96 2.76 35.50
CA ASP A 362 8.71 4.04 36.19
C ASP A 362 7.29 4.51 35.85
N ARG A 363 6.37 4.38 36.82
CA ARG A 363 4.96 4.79 36.64
C ARG A 363 4.81 6.31 36.58
N GLN A 364 5.67 7.10 37.23
CA GLN A 364 5.61 8.56 37.22
C GLN A 364 6.07 9.15 35.88
N LYS A 365 7.10 8.56 35.26
CA LYS A 365 7.52 8.91 33.90
C LYS A 365 6.73 8.17 32.80
N SER A 366 5.83 7.24 33.15
CA SER A 366 5.13 6.33 32.21
C SER A 366 6.08 5.52 31.31
N LYS A 367 7.19 5.03 31.88
CA LYS A 367 8.19 4.24 31.18
C LYS A 367 7.99 2.74 31.40
N ILE A 368 8.06 1.98 30.32
CA ILE A 368 8.02 0.51 30.31
C ILE A 368 9.31 -0.08 29.71
N ALA A 369 9.66 -1.30 30.09
CA ALA A 369 10.81 -2.04 29.54
C ALA A 369 10.40 -3.47 29.14
N ARG A 370 11.17 -4.07 28.23
CA ARG A 370 10.97 -5.45 27.78
C ARG A 370 11.62 -6.44 28.77
N TYR A 371 11.03 -7.63 28.94
CA TYR A 371 11.65 -8.73 29.66
C TYR A 371 12.72 -9.46 28.84
N ASN A 372 13.78 -9.89 29.52
CA ASN A 372 14.81 -10.82 29.01
C ASN A 372 14.47 -12.31 29.27
N SER A 373 13.32 -12.57 29.89
CA SER A 373 12.82 -13.90 30.28
C SER A 373 11.58 -14.30 29.47
N ASP A 374 11.05 -15.50 29.72
CA ASP A 374 9.83 -16.00 29.08
C ASP A 374 8.64 -15.02 29.18
N ILE A 375 7.88 -14.94 28.09
CA ILE A 375 6.71 -14.06 27.99
C ILE A 375 5.54 -14.66 28.78
N ILE A 376 5.10 -13.94 29.81
CA ILE A 376 3.88 -14.27 30.56
C ILE A 376 2.66 -13.72 29.81
N SER A 377 1.63 -14.54 29.64
CA SER A 377 0.39 -14.12 28.97
C SER A 377 -0.44 -13.17 29.85
N HIS A 378 -1.25 -12.32 29.20
CA HIS A 378 -2.22 -11.47 29.89
C HIS A 378 -3.21 -12.26 30.74
N GLU A 379 -3.61 -13.45 30.29
CA GLU A 379 -4.51 -14.35 31.02
C GLU A 379 -3.90 -14.78 32.37
N THR A 380 -2.66 -15.27 32.37
CA THR A 380 -1.97 -15.69 33.60
C THR A 380 -1.60 -14.52 34.52
N ILE A 381 -1.36 -13.32 33.99
CA ILE A 381 -1.18 -12.10 34.79
C ILE A 381 -2.47 -11.78 35.57
N LEU A 382 -3.64 -11.86 34.92
CA LEU A 382 -4.94 -11.59 35.55
C LEU A 382 -5.34 -12.68 36.56
N GLU A 383 -5.06 -13.95 36.27
CA GLU A 383 -5.29 -15.06 37.21
C GLU A 383 -4.52 -14.84 38.52
N ARG A 384 -3.23 -14.50 38.43
CA ARG A 384 -2.40 -14.17 39.61
C ARG A 384 -2.95 -12.96 40.37
N LEU A 385 -3.36 -11.91 39.67
CA LEU A 385 -3.89 -10.69 40.27
C LEU A 385 -5.21 -10.95 41.03
N ILE A 386 -6.11 -11.75 40.46
CA ILE A 386 -7.35 -12.20 41.12
C ILE A 386 -7.03 -13.08 42.33
N GLU A 387 -6.00 -13.94 42.26
CA GLU A 387 -5.59 -14.79 43.37
C GLU A 387 -5.02 -13.98 44.55
N THR A 388 -4.16 -12.98 44.29
CA THR A 388 -3.66 -12.02 45.29
C THR A 388 -4.82 -11.26 45.96
N MET A 389 -5.70 -10.63 45.16
CA MET A 389 -6.88 -9.91 45.64
C MET A 389 -7.79 -10.76 46.54
N LYS A 390 -7.94 -12.06 46.21
CA LYS A 390 -8.73 -13.00 47.02
C LYS A 390 -8.02 -13.39 48.32
N LYS A 391 -6.71 -13.70 48.27
CA LYS A 391 -5.94 -14.19 49.44
C LYS A 391 -5.71 -13.09 50.48
N GLU A 392 -5.28 -11.91 50.04
CA GLU A 392 -4.77 -10.86 50.93
C GLU A 392 -5.85 -9.85 51.33
N HIS A 393 -6.92 -9.71 50.53
CA HIS A 393 -7.92 -8.65 50.69
C HIS A 393 -9.38 -9.15 50.67
N HIS A 394 -9.59 -10.47 50.53
CA HIS A 394 -10.91 -11.14 50.43
C HIS A 394 -11.82 -10.65 49.29
N VAL A 395 -11.26 -9.97 48.28
CA VAL A 395 -11.99 -9.47 47.12
C VAL A 395 -12.15 -10.61 46.11
N GLU A 396 -13.26 -11.34 46.19
CA GLU A 396 -13.57 -12.37 45.21
C GLU A 396 -14.19 -11.80 43.93
N PHE A 397 -13.55 -12.08 42.79
CA PHE A 397 -14.09 -11.86 41.45
C PHE A 397 -14.79 -13.10 40.89
N ALA A 398 -15.69 -12.89 39.93
CA ALA A 398 -16.34 -13.97 39.19
C ALA A 398 -15.30 -14.79 38.40
N LYS A 399 -15.42 -16.13 38.41
CA LYS A 399 -14.49 -17.08 37.76
C LYS A 399 -14.26 -16.89 36.25
N LYS A 400 -15.07 -16.07 35.57
CA LYS A 400 -14.93 -15.77 34.15
C LYS A 400 -14.56 -14.30 33.96
N ILE A 401 -13.29 -14.05 33.66
CA ILE A 401 -12.80 -12.74 33.17
C ILE A 401 -13.58 -12.38 31.89
N THR A 402 -14.03 -11.14 31.79
CA THR A 402 -14.70 -10.63 30.58
C THR A 402 -13.71 -9.78 29.79
N THR A 403 -12.99 -10.41 28.87
CA THR A 403 -12.15 -9.71 27.89
C THR A 403 -13.05 -8.96 26.90
N LYS A 404 -12.75 -7.68 26.71
CA LYS A 404 -13.33 -6.80 25.69
C LYS A 404 -12.24 -6.43 24.70
N GLN A 405 -12.64 -6.19 23.45
CA GLN A 405 -11.76 -5.73 22.38
C GLN A 405 -12.43 -4.56 21.66
N THR A 406 -11.65 -3.55 21.31
CA THR A 406 -12.09 -2.42 20.47
C THR A 406 -10.99 -2.09 19.46
N SER A 407 -11.37 -1.44 18.37
CA SER A 407 -10.44 -0.89 17.38
C SER A 407 -9.97 0.52 17.78
N THR A 408 -8.87 0.98 17.18
CA THR A 408 -8.39 2.35 17.34
C THR A 408 -9.27 3.33 16.57
N LEU A 409 -9.62 2.98 15.32
CA LEU A 409 -10.56 3.71 14.46
C LEU A 409 -11.75 2.80 14.04
N PRO A 410 -12.96 3.35 13.79
CA PRO A 410 -14.11 2.54 13.38
C PRO A 410 -13.88 1.88 12.01
N GLU A 411 -14.16 0.57 11.92
CA GLU A 411 -13.99 -0.21 10.69
C GLU A 411 -15.19 -0.13 9.74
N LYS A 412 -16.33 0.39 10.21
CA LYS A 412 -17.51 0.61 9.38
C LYS A 412 -17.49 2.01 8.77
N LYS A 413 -17.84 2.10 7.48
CA LYS A 413 -17.94 3.38 6.76
C LYS A 413 -18.79 4.41 7.50
N ASP A 414 -19.99 4.05 7.93
CA ASP A 414 -20.93 5.02 8.53
C ASP A 414 -20.41 5.56 9.87
N ASP A 415 -19.92 4.68 10.75
CA ASP A 415 -19.35 5.05 12.05
C ASP A 415 -18.12 5.97 11.87
N PHE A 416 -17.26 5.67 10.87
CA PHE A 416 -16.10 6.49 10.53
C PHE A 416 -16.50 7.84 9.93
N ASN A 417 -17.40 7.84 8.93
CA ASN A 417 -17.82 9.06 8.23
C ASN A 417 -18.56 10.02 9.18
N ASN A 418 -19.40 9.52 10.07
CA ASN A 418 -20.10 10.35 11.05
C ASN A 418 -19.12 11.14 11.94
N LEU A 419 -18.05 10.49 12.42
CA LEU A 419 -17.03 11.10 13.28
C LEU A 419 -16.07 12.02 12.53
N PHE A 420 -15.65 11.67 11.32
CA PHE A 420 -14.50 12.29 10.64
C PHE A 420 -14.79 13.00 9.31
N ILE A 421 -15.95 12.80 8.68
CA ILE A 421 -16.22 13.27 7.31
C ILE A 421 -17.48 14.13 7.27
N ASN A 422 -17.42 15.23 6.52
CA ASN A 422 -18.59 16.01 6.11
C ASN A 422 -18.72 15.94 4.59
N GLU A 423 -19.54 14.99 4.10
CA GLU A 423 -19.72 14.78 2.65
C GLU A 423 -20.39 15.97 1.95
N GLU A 424 -21.27 16.71 2.63
CA GLU A 424 -21.95 17.89 2.07
C GLU A 424 -21.00 19.06 1.85
N ALA A 425 -20.18 19.40 2.86
CA ALA A 425 -19.22 20.51 2.80
C ALA A 425 -17.89 20.12 2.12
N GLY A 426 -17.67 18.83 1.85
CA GLY A 426 -16.39 18.30 1.39
C GLY A 426 -15.26 18.66 2.35
N SER A 427 -15.41 18.34 3.64
CA SER A 427 -14.45 18.70 4.69
C SER A 427 -14.36 17.61 5.78
N ILE A 428 -13.44 17.81 6.72
CA ILE A 428 -13.17 16.89 7.84
C ILE A 428 -13.91 17.35 9.09
N ARG A 429 -14.34 16.38 9.90
CA ARG A 429 -14.84 16.56 11.27
C ARG A 429 -13.80 16.02 12.26
N ASN A 430 -13.75 16.63 13.45
CA ASN A 430 -12.85 16.24 14.55
C ASN A 430 -11.38 15.93 14.12
N PRO A 431 -10.70 16.85 13.40
CA PRO A 431 -9.31 16.64 12.97
C PRO A 431 -8.33 16.37 14.11
N THR A 432 -8.54 16.94 15.29
CA THR A 432 -7.70 16.76 16.48
C THR A 432 -7.91 15.37 17.09
N LEU A 433 -9.15 14.92 17.27
CA LEU A 433 -9.47 13.52 17.61
C LEU A 433 -8.80 12.53 16.66
N PHE A 434 -8.87 12.77 15.34
CA PHE A 434 -8.22 11.91 14.35
C PHE A 434 -6.70 11.88 14.54
N MET A 435 -6.04 13.04 14.70
CA MET A 435 -4.61 13.11 14.95
C MET A 435 -4.21 12.37 16.24
N ARG A 436 -4.92 12.58 17.37
CA ARG A 436 -4.66 11.87 18.63
C ARG A 436 -4.79 10.34 18.49
N ARG A 437 -5.73 9.87 17.67
CA ARG A 437 -5.99 8.45 17.41
C ARG A 437 -4.92 7.74 16.58
N VAL A 438 -4.17 8.46 15.74
CA VAL A 438 -3.14 7.88 14.85
C VAL A 438 -1.69 8.09 15.33
N LEU A 439 -1.48 8.75 16.49
CA LEU A 439 -0.15 8.96 17.06
C LEU A 439 0.65 7.66 17.21
N GLY A 440 1.92 7.70 16.81
CA GLY A 440 2.82 6.55 16.87
C GLY A 440 2.57 5.47 15.82
N THR A 441 1.54 5.62 14.96
CA THR A 441 1.20 4.61 13.93
C THR A 441 1.71 4.95 12.53
N VAL A 442 2.09 6.20 12.26
CA VAL A 442 2.54 6.66 10.92
C VAL A 442 3.88 7.38 11.00
N SER A 443 4.78 7.10 10.05
CA SER A 443 5.96 7.91 9.71
C SER A 443 5.77 8.52 8.32
N TYR A 444 6.19 9.77 8.14
CA TYR A 444 6.02 10.51 6.88
C TYR A 444 7.31 11.15 6.38
N TYR A 445 7.65 10.90 5.12
CA TYR A 445 8.81 11.48 4.44
C TYR A 445 8.60 11.53 2.91
N ASN A 446 8.79 12.68 2.27
CA ASN A 446 8.58 12.82 0.82
C ASN A 446 9.87 12.67 -0.01
N THR A 447 10.77 13.66 0.05
CA THR A 447 12.09 13.67 -0.60
C THR A 447 13.06 14.54 0.20
N PHE A 448 14.37 14.28 0.07
CA PHE A 448 15.44 15.13 0.60
C PHE A 448 15.68 16.37 -0.27
N SER A 449 15.56 16.17 -1.59
CA SER A 449 16.04 17.06 -2.65
C SER A 449 14.94 17.28 -3.70
N PRO A 450 14.12 18.34 -3.59
CA PRO A 450 13.20 18.76 -4.64
C PRO A 450 13.90 19.08 -5.96
N GLU A 451 15.14 19.57 -5.93
CA GLU A 451 15.98 19.92 -7.08
C GLU A 451 16.33 18.73 -7.99
N LEU A 452 16.20 17.50 -7.49
CA LEU A 452 16.38 16.28 -8.30
C LEU A 452 15.11 15.82 -9.01
N PHE A 453 13.98 16.54 -8.86
CA PHE A 453 12.75 16.30 -9.60
C PHE A 453 12.61 17.33 -10.74
N PRO A 454 12.00 16.96 -11.88
CA PRO A 454 11.63 17.95 -12.89
C PRO A 454 10.57 18.91 -12.34
N SER A 455 10.63 20.16 -12.79
CA SER A 455 9.52 21.11 -12.63
C SER A 455 8.29 20.61 -13.38
N TRP A 456 7.07 20.88 -12.88
CA TRP A 456 5.86 20.41 -13.55
C TRP A 456 4.63 21.27 -13.26
N GLU A 457 3.67 21.23 -14.17
CA GLU A 457 2.40 21.96 -14.11
C GLU A 457 1.25 21.14 -14.71
N VAL A 458 0.01 21.55 -14.44
CA VAL A 458 -1.22 20.88 -14.92
C VAL A 458 -2.11 21.87 -15.67
N GLU A 459 -2.46 21.54 -16.92
CA GLU A 459 -3.39 22.27 -17.79
C GLU A 459 -4.71 21.48 -17.91
N GLU A 460 -5.83 22.09 -17.51
CA GLU A 460 -7.18 21.55 -17.69
C GLU A 460 -7.68 21.91 -19.11
N VAL A 461 -7.60 20.95 -20.04
CA VAL A 461 -7.92 21.14 -21.46
C VAL A 461 -9.40 20.85 -21.70
N ASN A 462 -10.21 21.91 -21.70
CA ASN A 462 -11.62 21.83 -22.08
C ASN A 462 -11.76 21.65 -23.61
N ALA A 463 -12.48 20.61 -24.03
CA ALA A 463 -12.75 20.28 -25.42
C ALA A 463 -14.27 20.32 -25.67
N GLU A 464 -14.76 21.43 -26.25
CA GLU A 464 -16.18 21.58 -26.55
C GLU A 464 -16.66 20.54 -27.58
N MET A 465 -17.80 19.90 -27.31
CA MET A 465 -18.41 18.95 -28.23
C MET A 465 -18.90 19.64 -29.49
N ASN A 466 -18.59 19.07 -30.65
CA ASN A 466 -19.28 19.44 -31.89
C ASN A 466 -20.70 18.85 -31.94
N THR A 467 -21.53 19.32 -32.87
CA THR A 467 -22.94 18.92 -32.98
C THR A 467 -23.15 17.41 -33.21
N HIS A 468 -22.27 16.73 -33.95
CA HIS A 468 -22.35 15.28 -34.17
C HIS A 468 -22.06 14.49 -32.89
N GLN A 469 -21.02 14.92 -32.17
CA GLN A 469 -20.65 14.34 -30.87
C GLN A 469 -21.77 14.55 -29.84
N PHE A 470 -22.31 15.76 -29.74
CA PHE A 470 -23.43 16.10 -28.85
C PHE A 470 -24.69 15.25 -29.13
N ASN A 471 -25.10 15.17 -30.40
CA ASN A 471 -26.28 14.39 -30.82
C ASN A 471 -26.14 12.89 -30.55
N THR A 472 -24.91 12.37 -30.55
CA THR A 472 -24.62 10.98 -30.20
C THR A 472 -24.55 10.78 -28.68
N TYR A 473 -23.95 11.74 -27.97
CA TYR A 473 -23.89 11.77 -26.51
C TYR A 473 -25.28 11.78 -25.87
N GLU A 474 -26.19 12.65 -26.32
CA GLU A 474 -27.51 12.77 -25.70
C GLU A 474 -28.31 11.46 -25.80
N LYS A 475 -28.23 10.77 -26.94
CA LYS A 475 -28.88 9.47 -27.15
C LYS A 475 -28.37 8.44 -26.13
N ALA A 476 -27.05 8.28 -26.01
CA ALA A 476 -26.44 7.37 -25.04
C ALA A 476 -26.78 7.74 -23.59
N ARG A 477 -26.66 9.03 -23.22
CA ARG A 477 -26.99 9.53 -21.88
C ARG A 477 -28.49 9.38 -21.57
N SER A 478 -29.38 9.45 -22.56
CA SER A 478 -30.80 9.18 -22.40
C SER A 478 -31.07 7.73 -21.99
N ASP A 479 -30.43 6.76 -22.65
CA ASP A 479 -30.58 5.33 -22.33
C ASP A 479 -29.89 4.92 -21.02
N GLU A 480 -28.71 5.50 -20.73
CA GLU A 480 -28.07 5.37 -19.42
C GLU A 480 -28.97 5.85 -18.27
N ARG A 481 -29.56 7.05 -18.40
CA ARG A 481 -30.49 7.61 -17.38
C ARG A 481 -31.73 6.74 -17.17
N LYS A 482 -32.19 5.98 -18.17
CA LYS A 482 -33.27 4.99 -18.02
C LYS A 482 -32.80 3.81 -17.16
N LYS A 483 -31.61 3.28 -17.41
CA LYS A 483 -31.00 2.20 -16.62
C LYS A 483 -30.79 2.63 -15.16
N GLU A 484 -30.17 3.79 -14.94
CA GLU A 484 -29.88 4.39 -13.63
C GLU A 484 -31.14 4.62 -12.76
N LYS A 485 -32.23 5.13 -13.36
CA LYS A 485 -33.52 5.28 -12.66
C LYS A 485 -34.20 3.94 -12.36
N SER A 486 -33.90 2.89 -13.13
CA SER A 486 -34.48 1.55 -12.91
C SER A 486 -33.80 0.77 -11.79
N SER A 487 -32.49 1.00 -11.56
CA SER A 487 -31.73 0.38 -10.47
C SER A 487 -31.95 1.11 -9.14
N ASN A 488 -31.97 2.44 -9.13
CA ASN A 488 -32.23 3.22 -7.91
C ASN A 488 -33.65 2.98 -7.34
N LYS A 489 -34.62 2.59 -8.17
CA LYS A 489 -35.94 2.11 -7.69
C LYS A 489 -35.92 0.72 -7.04
N LYS A 490 -34.92 -0.12 -7.33
CA LYS A 490 -34.76 -1.46 -6.75
C LYS A 490 -33.91 -1.44 -5.48
N LYS A 491 -32.82 -0.66 -5.46
CA LYS A 491 -31.91 -0.54 -4.32
C LYS A 491 -32.44 0.46 -3.25
N ARG A 492 -33.60 0.17 -2.65
CA ARG A 492 -34.10 0.90 -1.46
C ARG A 492 -33.25 0.54 -0.23
N GLY A 493 -32.16 1.27 -0.04
CA GLY A 493 -31.21 1.08 1.08
C GLY A 493 -29.74 1.03 0.68
N ALA A 494 -29.39 1.19 -0.60
CA ALA A 494 -27.99 1.26 -1.02
C ALA A 494 -27.40 2.67 -0.91
N ASP A 495 -26.09 2.70 -0.67
CA ASP A 495 -25.26 3.90 -0.52
C ASP A 495 -25.15 4.70 -1.84
N ASN A 496 -25.82 5.86 -1.86
CA ASN A 496 -25.69 6.88 -2.90
C ASN A 496 -24.76 8.04 -2.49
N GLY A 497 -23.95 7.86 -1.43
CA GLY A 497 -23.02 8.88 -0.93
C GLY A 497 -21.92 9.23 -1.93
N LEU A 498 -21.21 10.33 -1.64
CA LEU A 498 -20.19 10.94 -2.50
C LEU A 498 -19.15 9.93 -3.00
N PHE A 499 -18.84 8.93 -2.17
CA PHE A 499 -17.80 7.95 -2.45
C PHE A 499 -18.21 6.77 -3.34
N SER A 500 -19.50 6.53 -3.60
CA SER A 500 -19.97 5.38 -4.38
C SER A 500 -19.36 5.29 -5.79
N SER A 501 -19.10 4.06 -6.26
CA SER A 501 -18.61 3.76 -7.62
C SER A 501 -19.74 3.69 -8.66
N SER A 502 -20.98 3.45 -8.21
CA SER A 502 -22.21 3.31 -9.00
C SER A 502 -22.35 4.32 -10.15
N GLY A 503 -22.03 5.60 -9.90
CA GLY A 503 -22.16 6.68 -10.87
C GLY A 503 -21.26 6.56 -12.11
N GLN A 504 -20.18 5.76 -12.05
CA GLN A 504 -19.33 5.51 -13.22
C GLN A 504 -19.94 4.50 -14.19
N VAL A 505 -20.48 3.40 -13.68
CA VAL A 505 -21.00 2.30 -14.50
C VAL A 505 -22.19 2.76 -15.34
N TYR A 506 -23.04 3.63 -14.78
CA TYR A 506 -24.14 4.26 -15.50
C TYR A 506 -23.72 5.44 -16.40
N ARG A 507 -22.42 5.70 -16.61
CA ARG A 507 -21.88 6.75 -17.50
C ARG A 507 -20.84 6.22 -18.50
N PHE A 508 -20.75 4.90 -18.70
CA PHE A 508 -19.70 4.30 -19.53
C PHE A 508 -19.70 4.77 -20.99
N PHE A 509 -20.85 4.69 -21.67
CA PHE A 509 -20.94 5.03 -23.10
C PHE A 509 -20.87 6.54 -23.31
N SER A 510 -21.48 7.32 -22.42
CA SER A 510 -21.36 8.78 -22.48
C SER A 510 -19.92 9.27 -22.27
N ARG A 511 -19.10 8.57 -21.46
CA ARG A 511 -17.64 8.83 -21.35
C ARG A 511 -16.85 8.39 -22.59
N ALA A 512 -17.13 7.21 -23.15
CA ALA A 512 -16.49 6.78 -24.40
C ALA A 512 -16.73 7.79 -25.53
N ILE A 513 -17.97 8.31 -25.62
CA ILE A 513 -18.36 9.36 -26.57
C ILE A 513 -17.66 10.71 -26.30
N CYS A 514 -17.30 11.04 -25.06
CA CYS A 514 -16.45 12.20 -24.76
C CYS A 514 -15.04 12.07 -25.37
N ASN A 515 -14.55 10.84 -25.59
CA ASN A 515 -13.28 10.59 -26.27
C ASN A 515 -13.41 10.52 -27.79
N PHE A 516 -14.35 9.75 -28.35
CA PHE A 516 -14.49 9.59 -29.80
C PHE A 516 -15.91 9.18 -30.21
N VAL A 517 -16.35 9.64 -31.38
CA VAL A 517 -17.61 9.22 -32.02
C VAL A 517 -17.36 8.70 -33.42
N PHE A 518 -17.95 7.56 -33.74
CA PHE A 518 -17.85 6.96 -35.07
C PHE A 518 -18.57 7.80 -36.15
N PRO A 519 -18.11 7.72 -37.42
CA PRO A 519 -18.85 8.26 -38.57
C PRO A 519 -20.25 7.65 -38.67
N GLU A 520 -21.22 8.38 -39.25
CA GLU A 520 -22.59 7.89 -39.40
C GLU A 520 -22.67 6.62 -40.28
N GLU A 521 -21.72 6.42 -41.19
CA GLU A 521 -21.62 5.23 -42.03
C GLU A 521 -21.10 3.99 -41.28
N ILE A 522 -20.55 4.15 -40.06
CA ILE A 522 -19.97 3.06 -39.26
C ILE A 522 -20.73 2.92 -37.93
N LYS A 523 -21.81 2.13 -37.95
CA LYS A 523 -22.67 1.89 -36.80
C LYS A 523 -21.95 1.09 -35.70
N ARG A 524 -21.42 1.78 -34.68
CA ARG A 524 -20.87 1.20 -33.44
C ARG A 524 -21.83 0.16 -32.83
N PRO A 525 -21.43 -1.12 -32.67
CA PRO A 525 -22.20 -2.07 -31.91
C PRO A 525 -22.06 -1.78 -30.41
N PHE A 526 -23.16 -1.94 -29.68
CA PHE A 526 -23.20 -1.83 -28.22
C PHE A 526 -23.62 -3.19 -27.62
N PRO A 527 -22.99 -3.64 -26.52
CA PRO A 527 -23.23 -4.96 -25.95
C PRO A 527 -24.50 -5.00 -25.12
N SER A 528 -25.01 -6.22 -24.90
CA SER A 528 -26.27 -6.43 -24.17
C SER A 528 -26.12 -6.28 -22.66
N LYS A 529 -24.92 -6.58 -22.14
CA LYS A 529 -24.51 -6.41 -20.75
C LYS A 529 -23.31 -5.47 -20.67
N LEU A 530 -23.06 -4.96 -19.47
CA LEU A 530 -21.89 -4.14 -19.16
C LEU A 530 -20.69 -5.01 -18.77
N SER A 531 -20.93 -6.19 -18.20
CA SER A 531 -19.89 -7.21 -17.97
C SER A 531 -19.38 -7.92 -19.23
N ASP A 532 -20.00 -7.70 -20.40
CA ASP A 532 -19.49 -8.15 -21.70
C ASP A 532 -18.29 -7.29 -22.20
N MET A 533 -17.96 -6.16 -21.53
CA MET A 533 -17.05 -5.13 -22.05
C MET A 533 -15.57 -5.24 -21.63
N LYS A 534 -15.19 -6.34 -20.96
CA LYS A 534 -13.90 -6.43 -20.24
C LYS A 534 -12.66 -6.30 -21.14
N ASP A 535 -12.77 -6.61 -22.43
CA ASP A 535 -11.69 -6.47 -23.43
C ASP A 535 -11.51 -5.06 -24.01
N GLU A 536 -12.48 -4.15 -23.80
CA GLU A 536 -12.40 -2.75 -24.26
C GLU A 536 -11.74 -1.84 -23.21
N ILE A 537 -11.91 -2.19 -21.93
CA ILE A 537 -11.39 -1.50 -20.76
C ILE A 537 -9.97 -2.01 -20.46
N GLY A 538 -9.16 -1.22 -19.74
CA GLY A 538 -7.94 -1.73 -19.09
C GLY A 538 -8.23 -2.70 -17.94
N ASP A 539 -7.17 -3.28 -17.38
CA ASP A 539 -7.22 -4.26 -16.28
C ASP A 539 -7.61 -3.60 -14.94
N ASP A 540 -8.86 -3.13 -14.83
CA ASP A 540 -9.35 -2.33 -13.71
C ASP A 540 -10.29 -3.09 -12.76
N ASP A 541 -9.70 -3.78 -11.78
CA ASP A 541 -10.40 -4.60 -10.77
C ASP A 541 -11.63 -3.89 -10.15
N ASP A 542 -11.58 -2.58 -9.88
CA ASP A 542 -12.68 -1.80 -9.28
C ASP A 542 -13.86 -1.59 -10.25
N VAL A 543 -13.56 -1.24 -11.51
CA VAL A 543 -14.58 -1.04 -12.55
C VAL A 543 -15.15 -2.39 -13.00
N LEU A 544 -14.32 -3.41 -13.15
CA LEU A 544 -14.73 -4.77 -13.52
C LEU A 544 -15.66 -5.40 -12.46
N GLU A 545 -15.38 -5.16 -11.17
CA GLU A 545 -16.25 -5.56 -10.05
C GLU A 545 -17.58 -4.78 -10.08
N ALA A 546 -17.56 -3.46 -10.30
CA ALA A 546 -18.77 -2.65 -10.38
C ALA A 546 -19.66 -2.97 -11.61
N LEU A 547 -19.07 -3.39 -12.73
CA LEU A 547 -19.82 -3.85 -13.92
C LEU A 547 -20.57 -5.16 -13.63
N ASP A 548 -19.91 -6.13 -12.99
CA ASP A 548 -20.53 -7.41 -12.60
C ASP A 548 -21.66 -7.21 -11.58
N ASP A 549 -21.48 -6.30 -10.63
CA ASP A 549 -22.44 -5.99 -9.56
C ASP A 549 -23.71 -5.28 -10.07
N VAL A 550 -23.59 -4.47 -11.14
CA VAL A 550 -24.75 -3.87 -11.84
C VAL A 550 -25.50 -4.92 -12.67
N ASP A 551 -24.80 -5.88 -13.26
CA ASP A 551 -25.36 -6.96 -14.07
C ASP A 551 -25.93 -8.14 -13.25
N ASN A 552 -25.58 -8.27 -11.96
CA ASN A 552 -26.04 -9.35 -11.08
C ASN A 552 -26.23 -8.94 -9.59
N PRO A 553 -27.11 -7.97 -9.27
CA PRO A 553 -27.23 -7.33 -7.96
C PRO A 553 -27.86 -8.19 -6.84
N LYS A 554 -27.79 -9.52 -6.94
CA LYS A 554 -28.21 -10.48 -5.90
C LYS A 554 -27.05 -11.32 -5.33
N ALA A 555 -25.87 -11.28 -5.94
CA ALA A 555 -24.72 -12.05 -5.47
C ALA A 555 -24.14 -11.47 -4.16
N THR A 556 -24.02 -10.14 -4.11
CA THR A 556 -23.37 -9.39 -3.03
C THR A 556 -24.10 -9.46 -1.67
N GLU A 557 -25.41 -9.72 -1.65
CA GLU A 557 -26.18 -9.83 -0.40
C GLU A 557 -26.00 -11.17 0.35
N GLN A 558 -25.49 -12.23 -0.29
CA GLN A 558 -25.42 -13.57 0.33
C GLN A 558 -24.08 -13.93 0.96
N GLU A 559 -22.96 -13.27 0.62
CA GLU A 559 -21.65 -13.65 1.17
C GLU A 559 -21.36 -13.01 2.55
N GLY A 560 -21.89 -11.81 2.81
CA GLY A 560 -21.51 -10.93 3.93
C GLY A 560 -22.02 -11.30 5.33
N GLY A 561 -22.37 -12.57 5.63
CA GLY A 561 -23.00 -12.92 6.91
C GLY A 561 -22.74 -14.29 7.52
N GLN A 562 -22.42 -15.33 6.73
CA GLN A 562 -22.31 -16.70 7.26
C GLN A 562 -21.03 -17.47 6.85
N GLY A 563 -20.41 -17.12 5.71
CA GLY A 563 -19.22 -17.83 5.22
C GLY A 563 -17.90 -17.48 5.92
N GLU A 564 -17.80 -16.28 6.50
CA GLU A 564 -16.53 -15.75 7.04
C GLU A 564 -15.96 -16.60 8.20
N ASP A 565 -16.84 -17.02 9.10
CA ASP A 565 -16.47 -17.60 10.38
C ASP A 565 -16.14 -19.10 10.26
N GLU A 566 -16.55 -19.76 9.17
CA GLU A 566 -16.16 -21.13 8.85
C GLU A 566 -14.71 -21.26 8.38
N ILE A 567 -14.13 -20.21 7.79
CA ILE A 567 -12.76 -20.24 7.26
C ILE A 567 -11.73 -20.36 8.41
N VAL A 568 -12.06 -19.85 9.59
CA VAL A 568 -11.14 -19.71 10.74
C VAL A 568 -11.44 -20.71 11.88
N LYS A 569 -12.53 -21.50 11.78
CA LYS A 569 -12.92 -22.47 12.81
C LYS A 569 -12.12 -23.77 12.74
N VAL A 570 -11.01 -23.81 13.47
CA VAL A 570 -10.24 -25.03 13.75
C VAL A 570 -11.15 -26.09 14.40
N LYS A 571 -11.31 -27.24 13.74
CA LYS A 571 -12.00 -28.41 14.33
C LYS A 571 -11.16 -28.99 15.47
N ARG A 572 -11.47 -28.60 16.71
CA ARG A 572 -10.95 -29.28 17.91
C ARG A 572 -11.29 -30.78 17.83
N GLY A 573 -10.29 -31.64 17.87
CA GLY A 573 -10.47 -33.08 17.70
C GLY A 573 -11.30 -33.70 18.83
N ARG A 574 -12.35 -34.45 18.48
CA ARG A 574 -13.06 -35.31 19.43
C ARG A 574 -12.18 -36.53 19.76
N LYS A 575 -11.82 -36.71 21.03
CA LYS A 575 -11.41 -38.02 21.56
C LYS A 575 -12.61 -39.01 21.50
N PRO A 576 -12.36 -40.33 21.41
CA PRO A 576 -13.41 -41.30 21.09
C PRO A 576 -14.30 -41.70 22.27
N LYS A 577 -15.56 -42.02 21.92
CA LYS A 577 -16.54 -42.93 22.55
C LYS A 577 -16.57 -43.09 24.08
N ALA A 578 -17.76 -42.85 24.62
CA ALA A 578 -18.51 -43.86 25.40
C ALA A 578 -19.92 -43.97 24.79
N ALA A 579 -20.64 -45.06 25.09
CA ALA A 579 -22.07 -45.19 24.83
C ALA A 579 -22.84 -45.17 26.17
N ASP A 580 -24.16 -45.02 26.15
CA ASP A 580 -25.10 -46.04 26.67
C ASP A 580 -26.55 -45.50 26.75
N ASP A 581 -27.49 -46.34 26.33
CA ASP A 581 -28.85 -46.57 26.83
C ASP A 581 -29.85 -45.44 27.18
N ALA A 582 -30.85 -45.35 26.29
CA ALA A 582 -32.24 -45.82 26.51
C ALA A 582 -33.36 -44.90 27.06
N LYS A 583 -34.50 -44.99 26.33
CA LYS A 583 -35.92 -44.72 26.70
C LYS A 583 -36.35 -43.27 26.98
N GLU A 584 -37.63 -42.89 26.91
CA GLU A 584 -38.82 -43.25 26.09
C GLU A 584 -39.98 -42.30 26.52
N VAL A 585 -41.21 -42.49 26.02
CA VAL A 585 -42.52 -42.10 26.60
C VAL A 585 -43.15 -40.74 26.19
N THR A 586 -44.28 -40.88 25.48
CA THR A 586 -45.43 -39.96 25.26
C THR A 586 -45.32 -38.68 24.42
N GLU A 587 -45.79 -38.82 23.16
CA GLU A 587 -46.63 -37.86 22.41
C GLU A 587 -47.98 -37.60 23.15
N PRO A 588 -48.87 -36.65 22.75
CA PRO A 588 -49.73 -36.95 21.58
C PRO A 588 -50.28 -35.76 20.75
N VAL A 589 -50.62 -36.02 19.46
CA VAL A 589 -51.89 -35.58 18.78
C VAL A 589 -52.03 -34.09 18.38
N LYS A 590 -52.64 -33.61 17.27
CA LYS A 590 -53.35 -34.03 16.01
C LYS A 590 -53.15 -32.84 15.02
N ARG A 591 -53.41 -32.80 13.70
CA ARG A 591 -53.96 -33.65 12.59
C ARG A 591 -53.55 -32.92 11.27
N GLY A 592 -53.50 -33.53 10.07
CA GLY A 592 -53.57 -34.94 9.70
C GLY A 592 -53.83 -35.19 8.19
N ARG A 593 -53.56 -36.44 7.76
CA ARG A 593 -53.94 -37.12 6.50
C ARG A 593 -53.32 -36.61 5.18
N LYS A 594 -52.56 -37.36 4.37
CA LYS A 594 -52.56 -38.80 3.91
C LYS A 594 -53.74 -39.19 2.99
N PRO A 595 -53.63 -40.27 2.17
CA PRO A 595 -52.46 -41.10 1.76
C PRO A 595 -52.29 -41.03 0.19
N LYS A 596 -51.61 -41.89 -0.60
CA LYS A 596 -51.37 -43.35 -0.68
C LYS A 596 -50.19 -43.63 -1.66
N ASP A 597 -49.52 -44.78 -1.72
CA ASP A 597 -49.38 -45.94 -0.82
C ASP A 597 -48.04 -46.69 -1.13
N ALA A 598 -47.77 -47.73 -0.33
CA ALA A 598 -46.75 -48.79 -0.36
C ALA A 598 -46.13 -49.23 -1.73
N GLN A 599 -45.01 -49.97 -1.78
CA GLN A 599 -44.44 -50.89 -0.77
C GLN A 599 -42.90 -51.06 -0.93
N GLN A 600 -42.24 -51.72 0.03
CA GLN A 600 -40.81 -52.09 0.01
C GLN A 600 -40.64 -53.52 -0.51
N ASP A 601 -39.49 -53.89 -1.09
CA ASP A 601 -38.63 -54.89 -0.44
C ASP A 601 -37.19 -55.07 -0.96
N GLN A 602 -36.43 -55.73 -0.08
CA GLN A 602 -35.01 -56.11 0.09
C GLN A 602 -34.11 -56.58 -1.10
N ASP A 603 -32.80 -56.32 -0.89
CA ASP A 603 -31.56 -57.08 -1.21
C ASP A 603 -31.09 -57.52 -2.63
N GLN A 604 -29.91 -56.96 -2.99
CA GLN A 604 -28.62 -57.58 -3.41
C GLN A 604 -28.52 -58.92 -4.21
N PRO A 605 -27.45 -59.13 -5.04
CA PRO A 605 -26.62 -58.17 -5.78
C PRO A 605 -26.09 -58.64 -7.19
N VAL A 606 -25.40 -57.76 -7.92
CA VAL A 606 -24.35 -58.05 -8.95
C VAL A 606 -24.73 -58.83 -10.25
N LYS A 607 -24.87 -58.11 -11.41
CA LYS A 607 -23.90 -58.16 -12.55
C LYS A 607 -24.25 -57.28 -13.77
N ARG A 608 -23.20 -56.68 -14.34
CA ARG A 608 -22.94 -56.18 -15.72
C ARG A 608 -24.11 -56.08 -16.73
N GLY A 609 -24.46 -54.84 -17.10
CA GLY A 609 -25.08 -54.50 -18.40
C GLY A 609 -24.97 -52.99 -18.69
N ARG A 610 -24.33 -52.59 -19.81
CA ARG A 610 -24.20 -51.17 -20.24
C ARG A 610 -24.92 -50.94 -21.57
N LYS A 611 -26.13 -50.39 -21.52
CA LYS A 611 -26.80 -49.62 -22.59
C LYS A 611 -27.55 -48.43 -21.94
N PRO A 612 -27.95 -47.39 -22.70
CA PRO A 612 -27.68 -46.01 -22.30
C PRO A 612 -28.61 -45.43 -21.24
N LYS A 613 -28.11 -44.43 -20.50
CA LYS A 613 -28.95 -43.52 -19.73
C LYS A 613 -29.61 -42.51 -20.66
N VAL A 614 -30.91 -42.31 -20.48
CA VAL A 614 -31.61 -41.09 -20.91
C VAL A 614 -31.09 -39.92 -20.05
N VAL A 615 -30.85 -38.77 -20.68
CA VAL A 615 -30.49 -37.51 -20.00
C VAL A 615 -31.78 -36.77 -19.66
N SER A 616 -31.82 -36.10 -18.50
CA SER A 616 -32.97 -35.30 -18.08
C SER A 616 -32.88 -33.87 -18.60
N ASP A 617 -33.97 -33.37 -19.18
CA ASP A 617 -34.05 -32.11 -19.95
C ASP A 617 -33.55 -30.86 -19.19
N PHE A 618 -33.62 -30.89 -17.86
CA PHE A 618 -33.16 -29.80 -16.97
C PHE A 618 -31.67 -29.43 -17.11
N ASP A 619 -30.80 -30.36 -17.52
CA ASP A 619 -29.38 -30.04 -17.78
C ASP A 619 -29.16 -29.42 -19.16
N GLU A 620 -29.95 -29.81 -20.18
CA GLU A 620 -29.82 -29.27 -21.53
C GLU A 620 -30.18 -27.78 -21.59
N ASP A 621 -31.19 -27.33 -20.85
CA ASP A 621 -31.57 -25.91 -20.82
C ASP A 621 -30.46 -25.01 -20.27
N ILE A 622 -29.74 -25.47 -19.23
CA ILE A 622 -28.61 -24.72 -18.64
C ILE A 622 -27.43 -24.68 -19.62
N VAL A 623 -27.19 -25.76 -20.37
CA VAL A 623 -26.17 -25.83 -21.41
C VAL A 623 -26.54 -24.95 -22.61
N ASN A 624 -27.77 -25.03 -23.11
CA ASN A 624 -28.29 -24.21 -24.20
C ASN A 624 -28.24 -22.72 -23.86
N GLN A 625 -28.67 -22.31 -22.66
CA GLN A 625 -28.55 -20.91 -22.24
C GLN A 625 -27.09 -20.43 -22.16
N LYS A 626 -26.14 -21.29 -21.77
CA LYS A 626 -24.70 -20.95 -21.80
C LYS A 626 -24.18 -20.84 -23.24
N GLN A 627 -24.53 -21.77 -24.12
CA GLN A 627 -24.15 -21.71 -25.54
C GLN A 627 -24.76 -20.49 -26.26
N LEU A 628 -26.02 -20.15 -25.99
CA LEU A 628 -26.70 -19.01 -26.60
C LEU A 628 -26.12 -17.67 -26.12
N LYS A 629 -25.75 -17.56 -24.83
CA LYS A 629 -25.00 -16.41 -24.30
C LYS A 629 -23.64 -16.29 -24.99
N ARG A 630 -22.90 -17.39 -25.08
CA ARG A 630 -21.58 -17.45 -25.73
C ARG A 630 -21.64 -17.02 -27.20
N LYS A 631 -22.58 -17.55 -27.99
CA LYS A 631 -22.78 -17.14 -29.40
C LYS A 631 -23.13 -15.66 -29.55
N LYS A 632 -23.89 -15.07 -28.61
CA LYS A 632 -24.19 -13.62 -28.63
C LYS A 632 -22.97 -12.75 -28.32
N LEU A 633 -22.12 -13.18 -27.39
CA LEU A 633 -20.86 -12.52 -27.07
C LEU A 633 -19.86 -12.62 -28.23
N GLU A 634 -19.65 -13.82 -28.79
CA GLU A 634 -18.79 -14.06 -29.96
C GLU A 634 -19.24 -13.18 -31.15
N ASN A 635 -20.55 -13.07 -31.40
CA ASN A 635 -21.11 -12.18 -32.43
C ASN A 635 -20.91 -10.67 -32.14
N TYR A 636 -20.85 -10.25 -30.87
CA TYR A 636 -20.55 -8.86 -30.51
C TYR A 636 -19.11 -8.47 -30.88
N HIS A 637 -18.13 -9.31 -30.51
CA HIS A 637 -16.72 -9.05 -30.83
C HIS A 637 -16.45 -9.06 -32.34
N VAL A 638 -17.08 -9.96 -33.10
CA VAL A 638 -16.96 -9.97 -34.58
C VAL A 638 -17.48 -8.67 -35.21
N LEU A 639 -18.67 -8.20 -34.80
CA LEU A 639 -19.22 -6.92 -35.29
C LEU A 639 -18.36 -5.72 -34.91
N LEU A 640 -17.69 -5.78 -33.75
CA LEU A 640 -16.78 -4.74 -33.28
C LEU A 640 -15.49 -4.69 -34.12
N GLU A 641 -14.88 -5.85 -34.38
CA GLU A 641 -13.69 -5.97 -35.24
C GLU A 641 -13.99 -5.58 -36.69
N GLU A 642 -15.17 -5.90 -37.23
CA GLU A 642 -15.63 -5.36 -38.51
C GLU A 642 -15.70 -3.83 -38.53
N CYS A 643 -16.19 -3.19 -37.47
CA CYS A 643 -16.31 -1.74 -37.41
C CYS A 643 -14.93 -1.06 -37.28
N LEU A 644 -14.02 -1.65 -36.50
CA LEU A 644 -12.62 -1.21 -36.42
C LEU A 644 -11.90 -1.39 -37.76
N LYS A 645 -12.16 -2.49 -38.48
CA LYS A 645 -11.61 -2.75 -39.82
C LYS A 645 -12.11 -1.70 -40.82
N LYS A 646 -13.42 -1.45 -40.89
CA LYS A 646 -14.03 -0.42 -41.75
C LYS A 646 -13.49 0.99 -41.46
N LEU A 647 -13.24 1.30 -40.19
CA LEU A 647 -12.60 2.56 -39.78
C LEU A 647 -11.13 2.64 -40.23
N LYS A 648 -10.37 1.54 -40.09
CA LYS A 648 -8.96 1.45 -40.50
C LYS A 648 -8.77 1.52 -42.02
N GLU A 649 -9.64 0.86 -42.78
CA GLU A 649 -9.68 0.92 -44.25
C GLU A 649 -9.93 2.35 -44.75
N ASN A 650 -10.83 3.08 -44.08
CA ASN A 650 -11.19 4.45 -44.43
C ASN A 650 -10.42 5.51 -43.63
N LYS A 651 -9.29 5.17 -43.00
CA LYS A 651 -8.68 6.04 -41.96
C LYS A 651 -8.33 7.45 -42.44
N GLN A 652 -7.90 7.62 -43.69
CA GLN A 652 -7.60 8.95 -44.26
C GLN A 652 -8.85 9.84 -44.45
N LYS A 653 -10.05 9.27 -44.59
CA LYS A 653 -11.32 10.02 -44.66
C LYS A 653 -11.76 10.56 -43.30
N TYR A 654 -11.38 9.90 -42.20
CA TYR A 654 -11.98 10.13 -40.87
C TYR A 654 -11.00 10.55 -39.77
N LEU A 655 -9.74 10.13 -39.83
CA LEU A 655 -8.74 10.29 -38.75
C LEU A 655 -7.55 11.21 -39.12
N SER A 656 -7.58 11.82 -40.31
CA SER A 656 -6.70 12.91 -40.70
C SER A 656 -6.95 14.15 -39.83
N GLN A 657 -5.91 14.93 -39.52
CA GLN A 657 -5.95 15.99 -38.49
C GLN A 657 -7.11 17.00 -38.68
N ASP A 658 -7.40 17.39 -39.92
CA ASP A 658 -8.47 18.34 -40.28
C ASP A 658 -9.89 17.78 -40.10
N VAL A 659 -10.04 16.45 -40.18
CA VAL A 659 -11.32 15.76 -40.00
C VAL A 659 -11.48 15.27 -38.56
N LEU A 660 -10.38 14.95 -37.87
CA LEU A 660 -10.39 14.40 -36.51
C LEU A 660 -11.18 15.28 -35.54
N ALA A 661 -11.12 16.61 -35.65
CA ALA A 661 -11.90 17.54 -34.82
C ALA A 661 -13.44 17.35 -34.95
N LYS A 662 -13.93 16.80 -36.06
CA LYS A 662 -15.35 16.53 -36.33
C LYS A 662 -15.84 15.23 -35.69
N LEU A 663 -14.94 14.30 -35.34
CA LEU A 663 -15.26 13.02 -34.67
C LEU A 663 -14.76 12.97 -33.21
N SER A 664 -13.72 13.75 -32.92
CA SER A 664 -13.13 13.95 -31.59
C SER A 664 -12.35 15.28 -31.54
N PRO A 665 -12.99 16.36 -31.07
CA PRO A 665 -12.29 17.59 -30.67
C PRO A 665 -11.17 17.30 -29.65
N LYS A 666 -11.39 16.30 -28.79
CA LYS A 666 -10.46 15.89 -27.74
C LYS A 666 -9.17 15.27 -28.28
N PHE A 667 -9.26 14.26 -29.14
CA PHE A 667 -8.08 13.63 -29.75
C PHE A 667 -7.35 14.59 -30.68
N HIS A 668 -8.07 15.47 -31.39
CA HIS A 668 -7.44 16.55 -32.16
C HIS A 668 -6.61 17.47 -31.24
N ALA A 669 -7.19 17.97 -30.14
CA ALA A 669 -6.49 18.81 -29.15
C ALA A 669 -5.32 18.11 -28.43
N ALA A 670 -5.33 16.78 -28.37
CA ALA A 670 -4.22 15.97 -27.88
C ALA A 670 -3.11 15.80 -28.94
N VAL A 671 -3.43 15.34 -30.15
CA VAL A 671 -2.49 15.16 -31.26
C VAL A 671 -1.76 16.47 -31.58
N GLU A 672 -2.47 17.59 -31.59
CA GLU A 672 -1.89 18.94 -31.69
C GLU A 672 -0.73 19.19 -30.70
N ARG A 673 -0.95 18.89 -29.41
CA ARG A 673 0.04 19.14 -28.34
C ARG A 673 1.20 18.14 -28.41
N ILE A 674 0.91 16.87 -28.73
CA ILE A 674 1.89 15.79 -28.95
C ILE A 674 2.84 16.16 -30.10
N LEU A 675 2.32 16.64 -31.23
CA LEU A 675 3.11 17.12 -32.38
C LEU A 675 3.99 18.32 -32.00
N LYS A 676 3.48 19.22 -31.15
CA LYS A 676 4.20 20.39 -30.61
C LYS A 676 5.19 20.04 -29.50
N SER A 677 5.31 18.78 -29.07
CA SER A 677 6.27 18.36 -28.03
C SER A 677 7.71 18.37 -28.52
N LYS A 678 8.63 18.90 -27.69
CA LYS A 678 10.09 18.83 -27.90
C LYS A 678 10.76 17.57 -27.33
N GLY A 679 10.02 16.70 -26.64
CA GLY A 679 10.59 15.52 -25.99
C GLY A 679 9.60 14.37 -25.83
N ASN A 680 10.01 13.35 -25.07
CA ASN A 680 9.23 12.13 -24.84
C ASN A 680 7.86 12.44 -24.20
N VAL A 681 6.84 11.72 -24.64
CA VAL A 681 5.44 11.91 -24.26
C VAL A 681 4.88 10.62 -23.65
N LEU A 682 4.05 10.77 -22.62
CA LEU A 682 3.22 9.71 -22.04
C LEU A 682 1.74 10.00 -22.33
N VAL A 683 0.98 8.99 -22.76
CA VAL A 683 -0.47 9.08 -22.94
C VAL A 683 -1.16 7.98 -22.13
N TYR A 684 -2.16 8.35 -21.35
CA TYR A 684 -2.96 7.45 -20.52
C TYR A 684 -4.44 7.50 -20.87
N SER A 685 -5.06 6.32 -20.94
CA SER A 685 -6.52 6.16 -20.96
C SER A 685 -6.94 4.82 -20.35
N GLN A 686 -8.13 4.80 -19.75
CA GLN A 686 -8.84 3.60 -19.32
C GLN A 686 -9.34 2.75 -20.49
N PHE A 687 -9.53 3.35 -21.67
CA PHE A 687 -10.05 2.71 -22.87
C PHE A 687 -8.89 2.15 -23.71
N ARG A 688 -8.80 0.83 -23.83
CA ARG A 688 -7.68 0.12 -24.47
C ARG A 688 -7.82 0.08 -25.99
N LYS A 689 -8.91 -0.51 -26.49
CA LYS A 689 -9.10 -0.81 -27.93
C LYS A 689 -9.96 0.24 -28.65
N VAL A 690 -11.13 0.53 -28.11
CA VAL A 690 -12.20 1.33 -28.75
C VAL A 690 -12.39 2.62 -27.97
N GLU A 691 -12.69 3.72 -28.65
CA GLU A 691 -12.81 5.09 -28.07
C GLU A 691 -11.61 5.53 -27.17
N GLY A 692 -10.44 4.93 -27.39
CA GLY A 692 -9.25 5.11 -26.56
C GLY A 692 -7.95 4.94 -27.33
N LEU A 693 -6.94 4.34 -26.68
CA LEU A 693 -5.56 4.27 -27.21
C LEU A 693 -5.49 3.66 -28.61
N GLY A 694 -6.25 2.59 -28.90
CA GLY A 694 -6.29 1.98 -30.23
C GLY A 694 -6.77 2.91 -31.36
N ILE A 695 -7.75 3.79 -31.09
CA ILE A 695 -8.21 4.78 -32.08
C ILE A 695 -7.24 5.96 -32.17
N LEU A 696 -6.66 6.41 -31.05
CA LEU A 696 -5.62 7.44 -31.07
C LEU A 696 -4.37 6.97 -31.83
N GLY A 697 -3.94 5.72 -31.66
CA GLY A 697 -2.86 5.11 -32.43
C GLY A 697 -3.16 5.06 -33.93
N MET A 698 -4.39 4.70 -34.31
CA MET A 698 -4.83 4.78 -35.72
C MET A 698 -4.86 6.23 -36.26
N ALA A 699 -5.18 7.23 -35.42
CA ALA A 699 -5.07 8.63 -35.81
C ALA A 699 -3.61 9.08 -35.99
N LEU A 700 -2.69 8.68 -35.09
CA LEU A 700 -1.26 8.93 -35.28
C LEU A 700 -0.73 8.26 -36.56
N GLU A 701 -1.04 6.98 -36.80
CA GLU A 701 -0.68 6.29 -38.06
C GLU A 701 -1.24 6.99 -39.31
N THR A 702 -2.38 7.67 -39.20
CA THR A 702 -3.02 8.37 -40.32
C THR A 702 -2.26 9.65 -40.65
N ASN A 703 -1.75 10.34 -39.62
CA ASN A 703 -0.97 11.57 -39.71
C ASN A 703 0.55 11.32 -39.73
N GLY A 704 0.98 10.20 -40.33
CA GLY A 704 2.38 9.93 -40.69
C GLY A 704 3.25 9.19 -39.66
N TRP A 705 2.71 8.82 -38.49
CA TRP A 705 3.45 8.06 -37.47
C TRP A 705 3.44 6.54 -37.74
N LYS A 706 4.20 5.78 -36.96
CA LYS A 706 4.20 4.30 -36.96
C LYS A 706 4.16 3.76 -35.53
N GLU A 707 3.49 2.62 -35.30
CA GLU A 707 3.61 1.88 -34.04
C GLU A 707 4.90 1.04 -34.06
N LEU A 708 5.80 1.24 -33.09
CA LEU A 708 6.98 0.41 -32.88
C LEU A 708 6.58 -0.86 -32.12
N LYS A 709 6.85 -2.00 -32.74
CA LYS A 709 6.65 -3.33 -32.15
C LYS A 709 7.94 -4.11 -32.08
N VAL A 710 7.94 -5.13 -31.23
CA VAL A 710 9.01 -6.13 -31.13
C VAL A 710 8.42 -7.52 -31.24
N LYS A 711 9.17 -8.43 -31.84
CA LYS A 711 8.77 -9.82 -32.07
C LYS A 711 9.90 -10.78 -31.73
N TYR A 712 9.55 -12.02 -31.41
CA TYR A 712 10.50 -13.09 -31.13
C TYR A 712 10.51 -14.09 -32.30
N GLU A 713 11.61 -14.12 -33.06
CA GLU A 713 11.78 -14.97 -34.25
C GLU A 713 13.19 -15.57 -34.28
N ASN A 714 13.29 -16.87 -34.59
CA ASN A 714 14.57 -17.60 -34.66
C ASN A 714 15.41 -17.47 -33.37
N ASP A 715 14.73 -17.64 -32.22
CA ASP A 715 15.27 -17.52 -30.86
C ASP A 715 15.99 -16.19 -30.51
N GLU A 716 15.64 -15.10 -31.21
CA GLU A 716 16.05 -13.74 -30.82
C GLU A 716 14.89 -12.76 -30.93
N TRP A 717 14.93 -11.72 -30.10
CA TRP A 717 14.05 -10.56 -30.19
C TRP A 717 14.53 -9.57 -31.27
N ASP A 718 13.61 -9.07 -32.08
CA ASP A 718 13.88 -8.10 -33.15
C ASP A 718 12.76 -7.03 -33.24
N LEU A 719 13.03 -5.90 -33.89
CA LEU A 719 12.05 -4.85 -34.19
C LEU A 719 11.14 -5.27 -35.35
N ASP A 720 9.83 -5.21 -35.11
CA ASP A 720 8.77 -5.48 -36.10
C ASP A 720 8.33 -4.18 -36.79
N VAL A 721 9.27 -3.55 -37.51
CA VAL A 721 9.05 -2.32 -38.28
C VAL A 721 9.80 -2.41 -39.61
N ASP A 722 9.12 -2.03 -40.69
CA ASP A 722 9.71 -1.92 -42.03
C ASP A 722 10.86 -0.89 -42.04
N GLU A 723 11.97 -1.20 -42.72
CA GLU A 723 13.13 -0.28 -42.78
C GLU A 723 12.78 1.12 -43.31
N LYS A 724 11.82 1.20 -44.25
CA LYS A 724 11.26 2.46 -44.81
C LYS A 724 10.53 3.35 -43.79
N ASP A 725 10.23 2.84 -42.59
CA ASP A 725 9.55 3.56 -41.52
C ASP A 725 10.53 3.97 -40.39
N ILE A 726 11.78 3.51 -40.40
CA ILE A 726 12.78 3.74 -39.35
C ILE A 726 13.28 5.19 -39.39
N GLY A 727 12.66 6.06 -38.59
CA GLY A 727 12.91 7.51 -38.58
C GLY A 727 11.65 8.36 -38.80
N LYS A 728 10.50 7.73 -39.01
CA LYS A 728 9.19 8.37 -38.78
C LYS A 728 8.98 8.55 -37.27
N PRO A 729 8.19 9.54 -36.83
CA PRO A 729 7.81 9.65 -35.43
C PRO A 729 7.04 8.39 -35.01
N MET A 730 7.48 7.75 -33.93
CA MET A 730 6.97 6.45 -33.50
C MET A 730 6.29 6.50 -32.14
N PHE A 731 5.29 5.64 -31.97
CA PHE A 731 4.62 5.40 -30.69
C PHE A 731 4.70 3.92 -30.30
N ALA A 732 4.64 3.62 -29.01
CA ALA A 732 4.64 2.26 -28.49
C ALA A 732 3.55 2.08 -27.42
N SER A 733 3.00 0.87 -27.34
CA SER A 733 1.88 0.53 -26.45
C SER A 733 2.35 -0.44 -25.35
N PHE A 734 2.23 -0.05 -24.08
CA PHE A 734 2.55 -0.94 -22.94
C PHE A 734 1.42 -1.96 -22.73
N THR A 735 1.76 -3.25 -22.74
CA THR A 735 0.79 -4.35 -22.67
C THR A 735 0.84 -5.17 -21.38
N GLY A 736 1.68 -4.76 -20.42
CA GLY A 736 1.88 -5.41 -19.12
C GLY A 736 3.37 -5.75 -18.88
N ASN A 737 3.69 -6.49 -17.81
CA ASN A 737 5.08 -6.87 -17.49
C ASN A 737 5.61 -8.05 -18.34
N ASN A 738 5.26 -8.11 -19.63
CA ASN A 738 5.85 -9.06 -20.59
C ASN A 738 7.22 -8.56 -21.10
N ASP A 739 7.99 -9.42 -21.75
CA ASP A 739 9.34 -9.07 -22.21
C ASP A 739 9.35 -8.06 -23.36
N GLU A 740 8.31 -8.06 -24.21
CA GLU A 740 8.06 -7.03 -25.22
C GLU A 740 8.06 -5.62 -24.61
N SER A 741 7.24 -5.44 -23.57
CA SER A 741 7.07 -4.14 -22.90
C SER A 741 8.33 -3.74 -22.11
N LYS A 742 9.13 -4.69 -21.61
CA LYS A 742 10.44 -4.41 -20.98
C LYS A 742 11.44 -3.87 -22.02
N ILE A 743 11.47 -4.44 -23.22
CA ILE A 743 12.32 -3.98 -24.33
C ILE A 743 11.89 -2.58 -24.78
N LEU A 744 10.59 -2.36 -25.00
CA LEU A 744 10.05 -1.06 -25.40
C LEU A 744 10.28 0.02 -24.32
N LEU A 745 10.14 -0.33 -23.03
CA LEU A 745 10.42 0.58 -21.91
C LEU A 745 11.90 0.97 -21.83
N LYS A 746 12.82 0.01 -22.02
CA LYS A 746 14.26 0.29 -22.10
C LYS A 746 14.59 1.27 -23.23
N ILE A 747 14.05 1.03 -24.43
CA ILE A 747 14.25 1.90 -25.60
C ILE A 747 13.72 3.31 -25.29
N TYR A 748 12.51 3.43 -24.75
CA TYR A 748 11.91 4.73 -24.40
C TYR A 748 12.74 5.51 -23.36
N ASN A 749 13.28 4.81 -22.36
CA ASN A 749 14.09 5.39 -21.28
C ASN A 749 15.54 5.74 -21.69
N ASN A 750 15.95 5.49 -22.92
CA ASN A 750 17.34 5.57 -23.39
C ASN A 750 18.29 4.57 -22.68
N GLU A 751 17.78 3.39 -22.29
CA GLU A 751 18.48 2.36 -21.52
C GLU A 751 18.88 1.16 -22.41
N PHE A 752 19.80 1.36 -23.34
CA PHE A 752 20.19 0.33 -24.32
C PHE A 752 21.03 -0.82 -23.74
N GLU A 753 21.56 -0.71 -22.52
CA GLU A 753 22.39 -1.76 -21.92
C GLU A 753 21.59 -3.06 -21.73
N GLY A 754 22.14 -4.19 -22.20
CA GLY A 754 21.47 -5.48 -22.15
C GLY A 754 20.17 -5.53 -22.96
N LEU A 755 20.15 -4.92 -24.15
CA LEU A 755 19.17 -5.19 -25.20
C LEU A 755 19.63 -6.30 -26.16
N PRO A 756 18.71 -6.95 -26.88
CA PRO A 756 19.01 -7.95 -27.92
C PRO A 756 19.91 -7.41 -29.05
N SER A 757 20.72 -8.27 -29.67
CA SER A 757 21.79 -7.84 -30.59
C SER A 757 21.24 -7.29 -31.91
N LYS A 758 20.20 -7.93 -32.49
CA LYS A 758 19.49 -7.40 -33.67
C LYS A 758 18.91 -6.00 -33.42
N ILE A 759 18.29 -5.79 -32.26
CA ILE A 759 17.69 -4.50 -31.87
C ILE A 759 18.77 -3.42 -31.72
N LEU A 760 19.87 -3.72 -31.02
CA LEU A 760 21.01 -2.80 -30.89
C LEU A 760 21.61 -2.41 -32.24
N ASN A 761 21.72 -3.36 -33.18
CA ASN A 761 22.22 -3.08 -34.52
C ASN A 761 21.26 -2.18 -35.33
N LYS A 762 19.94 -2.37 -35.21
CA LYS A 762 18.93 -1.52 -35.87
C LYS A 762 18.81 -0.11 -35.26
N LEU A 763 19.12 0.06 -33.98
CA LEU A 763 19.07 1.35 -33.27
C LEU A 763 20.42 2.09 -33.23
N LYS A 764 21.47 1.53 -33.84
CA LYS A 764 22.84 2.04 -33.77
C LYS A 764 22.95 3.49 -34.27
N GLY A 765 23.47 4.37 -33.42
CA GLY A 765 23.66 5.80 -33.74
C GLY A 765 22.41 6.66 -33.53
N ARG A 766 21.41 6.17 -32.78
CA ARG A 766 20.25 6.94 -32.31
C ARG A 766 20.13 6.84 -30.79
N ASP A 767 19.47 7.83 -30.19
CA ASP A 767 19.09 7.83 -28.78
C ASP A 767 17.58 8.12 -28.62
N ASN A 768 17.08 8.12 -27.38
CA ASN A 768 15.70 8.51 -27.06
C ASN A 768 15.60 9.53 -25.91
N LEU A 769 16.48 10.53 -25.89
CA LEU A 769 16.38 11.69 -24.98
C LEU A 769 15.20 12.59 -25.38
N HIS A 770 15.03 12.84 -26.69
CA HIS A 770 14.02 13.75 -27.25
C HIS A 770 12.90 13.07 -28.05
N GLY A 771 12.98 11.75 -28.23
CA GLY A 771 11.90 10.91 -28.76
C GLY A 771 12.11 10.35 -30.17
N ASP A 772 13.35 10.34 -30.66
CA ASP A 772 13.69 9.98 -32.05
C ASP A 772 13.52 8.48 -32.39
N ILE A 773 13.31 7.62 -31.38
CA ILE A 773 12.98 6.19 -31.55
C ILE A 773 11.56 5.89 -31.06
N ILE A 774 11.14 6.44 -29.92
CA ILE A 774 9.77 6.35 -29.38
C ILE A 774 9.41 7.71 -28.77
N LYS A 775 8.61 8.49 -29.48
CA LYS A 775 8.15 9.80 -29.00
C LYS A 775 6.95 9.70 -28.07
N VAL A 776 6.05 8.75 -28.30
CA VAL A 776 4.83 8.55 -27.49
C VAL A 776 4.80 7.15 -26.88
N PHE A 777 4.72 7.07 -25.56
CA PHE A 777 4.42 5.83 -24.84
C PHE A 777 2.95 5.85 -24.40
N MET A 778 2.18 4.85 -24.83
CA MET A 778 0.77 4.70 -24.46
C MET A 778 0.62 3.66 -23.35
N ILE A 779 -0.07 4.02 -22.27
CA ILE A 779 -0.33 3.14 -21.13
C ILE A 779 -1.82 3.09 -20.78
N THR A 780 -2.32 1.91 -20.41
CA THR A 780 -3.57 1.79 -19.64
C THR A 780 -3.24 1.67 -18.15
N GLN A 781 -4.21 1.26 -17.34
CA GLN A 781 -4.02 0.92 -15.93
C GLN A 781 -2.86 -0.06 -15.66
N SER A 782 -2.59 -1.02 -16.55
CA SER A 782 -1.51 -1.99 -16.33
C SER A 782 -0.11 -1.34 -16.36
N GLY A 783 0.03 -0.15 -16.96
CA GLY A 783 1.23 0.70 -16.88
C GLY A 783 1.14 1.83 -15.85
N ALA A 784 0.02 1.96 -15.11
CA ALA A 784 -0.13 2.93 -14.03
C ALA A 784 0.60 2.50 -12.73
N GLU A 785 1.10 1.26 -12.68
CA GLU A 785 1.94 0.70 -11.62
C GLU A 785 3.26 0.14 -12.18
N GLY A 786 4.22 -0.18 -11.31
CA GLY A 786 5.45 -0.94 -11.65
C GLY A 786 6.54 -0.23 -12.47
N ILE A 787 6.18 0.54 -13.50
CA ILE A 787 7.14 1.13 -14.44
C ILE A 787 7.81 2.41 -13.92
N SER A 788 8.92 2.80 -14.58
CA SER A 788 9.61 4.09 -14.44
C SER A 788 9.87 4.67 -15.82
N LEU A 789 9.57 5.95 -16.03
CA LEU A 789 9.82 6.66 -17.27
C LEU A 789 10.91 7.70 -17.07
N LYS A 790 11.75 7.91 -18.10
CA LYS A 790 12.80 8.94 -18.15
C LYS A 790 12.55 9.94 -19.28
N ASN A 791 13.00 11.17 -19.08
CA ASN A 791 12.97 12.26 -20.06
C ASN A 791 11.56 12.65 -20.58
N THR A 792 10.48 12.20 -19.91
CA THR A 792 9.07 12.43 -20.31
C THR A 792 8.62 13.86 -20.04
N ARG A 793 8.63 14.71 -21.07
CA ARG A 793 8.29 16.14 -20.98
C ARG A 793 6.80 16.47 -21.10
N GLN A 794 5.95 15.53 -21.54
CA GLN A 794 4.50 15.71 -21.57
C GLN A 794 3.75 14.46 -21.09
N VAL A 795 2.65 14.66 -20.35
CA VAL A 795 1.72 13.61 -19.89
C VAL A 795 0.30 13.98 -20.28
N HIS A 796 -0.40 13.10 -21.00
CA HIS A 796 -1.77 13.33 -21.48
C HIS A 796 -2.74 12.35 -20.82
N ILE A 797 -3.70 12.87 -20.05
CA ILE A 797 -4.76 12.10 -19.38
C ILE A 797 -6.04 12.28 -20.20
N LEU A 798 -6.36 11.30 -21.05
CA LEU A 798 -7.41 11.46 -22.06
C LEU A 798 -8.82 11.54 -21.47
N GLU A 799 -9.09 11.00 -20.29
CA GLU A 799 -10.35 11.23 -19.59
C GLU A 799 -10.17 11.27 -18.08
N PRO A 800 -10.98 12.07 -17.35
CA PRO A 800 -10.94 12.10 -15.90
C PRO A 800 -11.32 10.72 -15.31
N TYR A 801 -10.82 10.48 -14.11
CA TYR A 801 -11.18 9.33 -13.28
C TYR A 801 -11.73 9.81 -11.94
N TRP A 802 -12.68 9.06 -11.36
CA TRP A 802 -13.31 9.42 -10.07
C TRP A 802 -12.30 9.52 -8.92
N ASN A 803 -11.23 8.73 -9.01
CA ASN A 803 -10.17 8.67 -8.04
C ASN A 803 -8.93 9.36 -8.62
N HIS A 804 -8.67 10.59 -8.16
CA HIS A 804 -7.53 11.37 -8.62
C HIS A 804 -6.18 10.68 -8.31
N ILE A 805 -6.12 9.80 -7.30
CA ILE A 805 -4.87 9.15 -6.89
C ILE A 805 -4.33 8.22 -7.98
N ARG A 806 -5.18 7.59 -8.81
CA ARG A 806 -4.74 6.82 -9.99
C ARG A 806 -4.11 7.73 -11.06
N ILE A 807 -4.59 8.96 -11.20
CA ILE A 807 -3.99 9.98 -12.09
C ILE A 807 -2.66 10.46 -11.50
N ASP A 808 -2.59 10.73 -10.19
CA ASP A 808 -1.35 11.10 -9.51
C ASP A 808 -0.28 9.98 -9.60
N GLN A 809 -0.68 8.70 -9.54
CA GLN A 809 0.18 7.54 -9.78
C GLN A 809 0.70 7.44 -11.23
N VAL A 810 -0.11 7.81 -12.24
CA VAL A 810 0.29 7.88 -13.66
C VAL A 810 1.30 9.01 -13.88
N ILE A 811 1.02 10.21 -13.36
CA ILE A 811 1.94 11.36 -13.41
C ILE A 811 3.26 10.99 -12.72
N GLY A 812 3.19 10.31 -11.56
CA GLY A 812 4.34 9.75 -10.82
C GLY A 812 5.09 8.59 -11.51
N ARG A 813 4.76 8.24 -12.76
CA ARG A 813 5.66 7.43 -13.62
C ARG A 813 6.69 8.30 -14.34
N ALA A 814 6.36 9.57 -14.65
CA ALA A 814 7.23 10.56 -15.28
C ALA A 814 7.99 11.45 -14.28
N ILE A 815 7.29 12.05 -13.31
CA ILE A 815 7.92 12.91 -12.30
C ILE A 815 8.58 12.08 -11.19
N ARG A 816 9.90 11.95 -11.22
CA ARG A 816 10.69 11.18 -10.24
C ARG A 816 12.05 11.78 -10.00
N THR A 817 12.61 11.47 -8.83
CA THR A 817 14.01 11.72 -8.51
C THR A 817 14.91 11.21 -9.64
N CYS A 818 15.72 12.10 -10.18
CA CYS A 818 16.70 11.85 -11.23
C CYS A 818 16.15 11.37 -12.60
N SER A 819 14.83 11.38 -12.86
CA SER A 819 14.31 10.88 -14.16
C SER A 819 14.62 11.77 -15.38
N HIS A 820 15.12 12.98 -15.13
CA HIS A 820 15.47 13.98 -16.17
C HIS A 820 16.93 14.44 -16.09
N VAL A 821 17.80 13.74 -15.34
CA VAL A 821 19.23 14.13 -15.19
C VAL A 821 20.00 14.02 -16.52
N ALA A 822 19.56 13.18 -17.45
CA ALA A 822 20.12 13.08 -18.79
C ALA A 822 19.71 14.22 -19.75
N LEU A 823 18.84 15.14 -19.31
CA LEU A 823 18.46 16.34 -20.06
C LEU A 823 19.16 17.60 -19.51
N PRO A 824 19.39 18.63 -20.35
CA PRO A 824 19.78 19.98 -19.92
C PRO A 824 18.81 20.55 -18.88
N GLU A 825 19.29 21.43 -18.00
CA GLU A 825 18.53 21.87 -16.82
C GLU A 825 17.22 22.60 -17.17
N ASP A 826 17.26 23.43 -18.22
CA ASP A 826 16.11 24.16 -18.78
C ASP A 826 15.09 23.22 -19.47
N GLU A 827 15.46 21.97 -19.72
CA GLU A 827 14.58 20.94 -20.28
C GLU A 827 14.00 19.98 -19.25
N ARG A 828 14.37 20.10 -17.96
CA ARG A 828 13.84 19.29 -16.84
C ARG A 828 12.46 19.78 -16.40
N ASN A 829 11.50 19.73 -17.33
CA ASN A 829 10.10 20.10 -17.14
C ASN A 829 9.13 19.06 -17.71
N VAL A 830 7.98 18.89 -17.02
CA VAL A 830 6.87 18.03 -17.43
C VAL A 830 5.56 18.82 -17.46
N LYS A 831 4.92 18.93 -18.63
CA LYS A 831 3.55 19.48 -18.74
C LYS A 831 2.51 18.36 -18.70
N VAL A 832 1.56 18.44 -17.77
CA VAL A 832 0.44 17.49 -17.66
C VAL A 832 -0.82 18.11 -18.25
N PHE A 833 -1.46 17.43 -19.20
CA PHE A 833 -2.71 17.85 -19.83
C PHE A 833 -3.84 16.90 -19.42
N ILE A 834 -4.90 17.42 -18.78
CA ILE A 834 -6.10 16.66 -18.42
C ILE A 834 -7.24 17.07 -19.35
N TYR A 835 -7.72 16.14 -20.17
CA TYR A 835 -8.71 16.43 -21.22
C TYR A 835 -10.14 16.19 -20.74
N ILE A 836 -10.96 17.24 -20.78
CA ILE A 836 -12.32 17.27 -20.27
C ILE A 836 -13.23 17.67 -21.43
N SER A 837 -14.15 16.81 -21.85
CA SER A 837 -15.15 17.22 -22.84
C SER A 837 -16.22 18.09 -22.18
N SER A 838 -16.63 19.18 -22.84
CA SER A 838 -17.63 20.14 -22.33
C SER A 838 -18.71 20.43 -23.38
N PHE A 839 -19.87 20.92 -22.97
CA PHE A 839 -20.88 21.43 -23.91
C PHE A 839 -20.68 22.92 -24.21
N THR A 840 -21.00 23.35 -25.44
CA THR A 840 -21.11 24.79 -25.77
C THR A 840 -22.28 25.45 -25.01
N LYS A 841 -22.33 26.78 -24.95
CA LYS A 841 -23.44 27.52 -24.32
C LYS A 841 -24.80 27.13 -24.92
N GLU A 842 -24.87 27.11 -26.26
CA GLU A 842 -26.06 26.75 -27.05
C GLU A 842 -26.54 25.32 -26.74
N GLN A 843 -25.61 24.37 -26.57
CA GLN A 843 -25.91 22.98 -26.20
C GLN A 843 -26.44 22.85 -24.76
N LYS A 844 -25.96 23.69 -23.83
CA LYS A 844 -26.47 23.74 -22.44
C LYS A 844 -27.89 24.34 -22.37
N GLU A 845 -28.33 25.05 -23.40
CA GLU A 845 -29.67 25.63 -23.52
C GLU A 845 -30.65 24.75 -24.32
N SER A 846 -30.18 24.07 -25.37
CA SER A 846 -31.04 23.29 -26.28
C SER A 846 -31.67 22.05 -25.65
N SER A 847 -30.97 21.35 -24.74
CA SER A 847 -31.51 20.18 -24.04
C SER A 847 -31.96 20.50 -22.62
N PHE A 848 -33.27 20.66 -22.44
CA PHE A 848 -33.91 20.75 -21.12
C PHE A 848 -33.53 19.57 -20.21
N THR A 849 -33.31 18.36 -20.77
CA THR A 849 -32.97 17.18 -19.95
C THR A 849 -31.56 17.25 -19.39
N ILE A 850 -30.59 17.70 -20.19
CA ILE A 850 -29.20 17.89 -19.75
C ILE A 850 -29.14 19.02 -18.70
N ARG A 851 -29.85 20.13 -18.95
CA ARG A 851 -29.93 21.27 -18.01
C ARG A 851 -30.51 20.89 -16.65
N THR A 852 -31.56 20.06 -16.62
CA THR A 852 -32.29 19.74 -15.37
C THR A 852 -31.84 18.48 -14.64
N GLN A 853 -31.24 17.50 -15.33
CA GLN A 853 -30.92 16.19 -14.73
C GLN A 853 -29.41 15.91 -14.66
N ASP A 854 -28.62 16.46 -15.58
CA ASP A 854 -27.15 16.39 -15.56
C ASP A 854 -26.51 17.75 -15.18
N HIS A 855 -27.32 18.73 -14.73
CA HIS A 855 -26.90 20.05 -14.25
C HIS A 855 -26.02 20.82 -15.26
N SER A 856 -26.31 20.66 -16.56
CA SER A 856 -25.51 21.23 -17.67
C SER A 856 -24.03 20.79 -17.70
N MET A 857 -23.70 19.63 -17.13
CA MET A 857 -22.38 19.00 -17.19
C MET A 857 -22.37 17.77 -18.10
N THR A 858 -21.28 17.57 -18.84
CA THR A 858 -20.95 16.27 -19.46
C THR A 858 -20.63 15.22 -18.39
N SER A 859 -20.53 13.95 -18.81
CA SER A 859 -20.03 12.88 -17.94
C SER A 859 -18.56 13.08 -17.53
N ASP A 860 -17.76 13.81 -18.31
CA ASP A 860 -16.39 14.21 -17.93
C ASP A 860 -16.41 15.33 -16.87
N GLU A 861 -17.11 16.44 -17.12
CA GLU A 861 -17.28 17.57 -16.17
C GLU A 861 -17.82 17.05 -14.82
N HIS A 862 -18.85 16.21 -14.87
CA HIS A 862 -19.47 15.60 -13.68
C HIS A 862 -18.48 14.71 -12.91
N LEU A 863 -17.79 13.79 -13.58
CA LEU A 863 -16.83 12.88 -12.96
C LEU A 863 -15.64 13.63 -12.34
N PHE A 864 -15.16 14.66 -13.02
CA PHE A 864 -14.07 15.51 -12.54
C PHE A 864 -14.50 16.37 -11.33
N SER A 865 -15.75 16.85 -11.29
CA SER A 865 -16.30 17.54 -10.11
C SER A 865 -16.34 16.63 -8.88
N ILE A 866 -16.67 15.34 -9.06
CA ILE A 866 -16.65 14.32 -8.00
C ILE A 866 -15.20 14.05 -7.57
N ALA A 867 -14.27 13.89 -8.52
CA ALA A 867 -12.86 13.67 -8.23
C ALA A 867 -12.24 14.82 -7.43
N LYS A 868 -12.52 16.08 -7.78
CA LYS A 868 -12.09 17.26 -7.01
C LYS A 868 -12.66 17.29 -5.59
N LYS A 869 -13.94 16.91 -5.39
CA LYS A 869 -14.55 16.77 -4.06
C LYS A 869 -13.92 15.64 -3.22
N LYS A 870 -13.72 14.45 -3.79
CA LYS A 870 -13.05 13.33 -3.12
C LYS A 870 -11.61 13.70 -2.74
N LYS A 871 -10.85 14.29 -3.67
CA LYS A 871 -9.47 14.73 -3.45
C LYS A 871 -9.36 15.72 -2.28
N LYS A 872 -10.21 16.76 -2.21
CA LYS A 872 -10.22 17.70 -1.07
C LYS A 872 -10.35 17.02 0.31
N ILE A 873 -11.18 15.97 0.41
CA ILE A 873 -11.35 15.21 1.65
C ILE A 873 -10.10 14.35 1.94
N ILE A 874 -9.59 13.64 0.93
CA ILE A 874 -8.45 12.71 1.10
C ILE A 874 -7.14 13.47 1.36
N ASP A 875 -6.86 14.56 0.62
CA ASP A 875 -5.69 15.41 0.81
C ASP A 875 -5.65 16.02 2.22
N GLY A 876 -6.80 16.44 2.75
CA GLY A 876 -6.93 16.91 4.12
C GLY A 876 -6.69 15.80 5.14
N LEU A 877 -7.20 14.58 4.91
CA LEU A 877 -6.97 13.45 5.83
C LEU A 877 -5.50 13.02 5.80
N GLN A 878 -4.84 13.11 4.63
CA GLN A 878 -3.40 12.95 4.49
C GLN A 878 -2.61 14.07 5.20
N ASP A 879 -3.05 15.32 5.22
CA ASP A 879 -2.43 16.38 6.04
C ASP A 879 -2.42 15.99 7.52
N LEU A 880 -3.53 15.51 8.06
CA LEU A 880 -3.59 15.06 9.46
C LEU A 880 -2.67 13.87 9.73
N LEU A 881 -2.59 12.90 8.81
CA LEU A 881 -1.63 11.77 8.93
C LEU A 881 -0.17 12.25 8.92
N LYS A 882 0.18 13.25 8.10
CA LYS A 882 1.53 13.83 8.04
C LYS A 882 1.85 14.59 9.32
N ARG A 883 0.92 15.38 9.84
CA ARG A 883 1.10 16.22 11.04
C ARG A 883 1.13 15.41 12.33
N ALA A 884 0.42 14.28 12.38
CA ALA A 884 0.47 13.32 13.47
C ALA A 884 1.55 12.23 13.28
N SER A 885 2.42 12.35 12.26
CA SER A 885 3.48 11.36 12.06
C SER A 885 4.49 11.39 13.21
N VAL A 886 4.95 10.21 13.61
CA VAL A 886 5.81 10.01 14.79
C VAL A 886 7.18 10.68 14.61
N ASP A 887 7.66 10.76 13.37
CA ASP A 887 8.90 11.42 12.95
C ASP A 887 8.68 12.86 12.45
N CYS A 888 7.49 13.45 12.64
CA CYS A 888 7.14 14.75 12.05
C CYS A 888 8.18 15.83 12.39
N ALA A 889 8.67 15.91 13.63
CA ALA A 889 9.66 16.93 14.01
C ALA A 889 11.03 16.77 13.33
N LEU A 890 11.41 15.55 12.92
CA LEU A 890 12.64 15.27 12.17
C LEU A 890 12.54 15.76 10.72
N ASN A 891 11.34 15.66 10.13
CA ASN A 891 11.13 15.84 8.69
C ASN A 891 10.40 17.17 8.33
N ALA A 892 9.76 17.83 9.29
CA ALA A 892 8.88 18.98 9.08
C ALA A 892 9.51 20.12 8.28
N LYS A 893 10.76 20.49 8.57
CA LYS A 893 11.51 21.52 7.85
C LYS A 893 11.68 21.23 6.36
N HIS A 894 11.82 19.96 5.98
CA HIS A 894 11.93 19.55 4.57
C HIS A 894 10.58 19.58 3.82
N HIS A 895 9.45 19.72 4.53
CA HIS A 895 8.11 19.56 3.97
C HIS A 895 7.16 20.75 4.27
N GLY A 896 7.57 21.73 5.09
CA GLY A 896 6.77 22.90 5.47
C GLY A 896 5.61 22.60 6.45
N ILE A 897 5.69 21.49 7.18
CA ILE A 897 4.55 20.93 7.94
C ILE A 897 4.57 21.38 9.40
N LYS A 898 3.43 21.87 9.91
CA LYS A 898 3.24 22.16 11.35
C LYS A 898 2.76 20.92 12.10
N CYS A 899 3.65 20.30 12.85
CA CYS A 899 3.37 19.04 13.55
C CYS A 899 2.31 19.17 14.64
N PHE A 900 1.65 18.06 14.95
CA PHE A 900 0.74 17.96 16.07
C PHE A 900 1.47 18.06 17.42
N ALA A 901 0.91 18.82 18.35
CA ALA A 901 1.37 18.96 19.73
C ALA A 901 0.17 19.05 20.67
N PHE A 902 0.34 18.51 21.89
CA PHE A 902 -0.60 18.72 22.98
C PHE A 902 -0.38 20.10 23.64
N PRO A 903 -1.38 20.68 24.33
CA PRO A 903 -1.21 21.90 25.13
C PRO A 903 -0.12 21.74 26.20
N VAL A 904 0.75 22.75 26.34
CA VAL A 904 1.98 22.70 27.18
C VAL A 904 1.71 22.42 28.66
N ASN A 905 0.51 22.75 29.16
CA ASN A 905 0.10 22.54 30.56
C ASN A 905 -0.80 21.32 30.77
N MET A 906 -0.96 20.44 29.77
CA MET A 906 -1.71 19.19 29.92
C MET A 906 -0.91 18.19 30.77
N ASP A 907 -1.59 17.39 31.59
CA ASP A 907 -0.93 16.31 32.33
C ASP A 907 -0.25 15.33 31.35
N GLU A 908 1.08 15.26 31.44
CA GLU A 908 1.94 14.38 30.67
C GLU A 908 1.56 12.89 30.79
N ASN A 909 0.97 12.49 31.93
CA ASN A 909 0.53 11.13 32.22
C ASN A 909 -0.90 10.84 31.75
N LYS A 910 -1.68 11.85 31.33
CA LYS A 910 -3.08 11.66 30.89
C LYS A 910 -3.13 10.66 29.72
N PHE A 911 -4.03 9.70 29.85
CA PHE A 911 -4.28 8.68 28.84
C PHE A 911 -5.04 9.29 27.65
N PHE A 912 -4.48 9.17 26.45
CA PHE A 912 -5.04 9.63 25.18
C PHE A 912 -4.46 8.77 24.03
N PRO A 913 -5.26 8.13 23.16
CA PRO A 913 -6.73 8.11 23.14
C PRO A 913 -7.36 7.24 24.23
N THR A 914 -8.63 7.47 24.55
CA THR A 914 -9.44 6.54 25.38
C THR A 914 -9.64 5.19 24.67
N PHE A 915 -9.96 4.12 25.39
CA PHE A 915 -10.21 2.82 24.75
C PHE A 915 -11.43 2.87 23.81
N ASP A 916 -12.59 3.31 24.31
CA ASP A 916 -13.75 3.61 23.46
C ASP A 916 -13.63 5.01 22.85
N ILE A 917 -13.84 5.12 21.54
CA ILE A 917 -13.81 6.38 20.78
C ILE A 917 -15.05 7.25 21.00
N ASN A 918 -16.19 6.61 21.33
CA ASN A 918 -17.45 7.31 21.59
C ASN A 918 -17.45 8.03 22.95
N LEU A 919 -16.47 7.73 23.80
CA LEU A 919 -16.23 8.37 25.09
C LEU A 919 -15.11 9.43 25.06
N GLU A 920 -14.49 9.69 23.90
CA GLU A 920 -13.40 10.66 23.81
C GLU A 920 -13.92 12.11 23.62
N GLU A 921 -13.18 13.08 24.18
CA GLU A 921 -13.45 14.51 24.01
C GLU A 921 -13.38 14.94 22.53
N GLN A 922 -14.53 15.16 21.89
CA GLN A 922 -14.62 15.77 20.56
C GLN A 922 -14.00 17.18 20.54
N ASP A 923 -13.52 17.61 19.37
CA ASP A 923 -12.72 18.83 19.21
C ASP A 923 -13.40 20.08 19.78
N ILE A 924 -14.71 20.24 19.55
CA ILE A 924 -15.54 21.36 20.07
C ILE A 924 -15.53 21.45 21.61
N SER A 925 -15.28 20.34 22.31
CA SER A 925 -15.14 20.30 23.78
C SER A 925 -13.67 20.44 24.20
N PHE A 926 -12.76 19.80 23.48
CA PHE A 926 -11.32 19.83 23.73
C PHE A 926 -10.74 21.25 23.58
N GLU A 927 -11.11 21.97 22.51
CA GLU A 927 -10.61 23.31 22.19
C GLU A 927 -11.11 24.40 23.14
N LYS A 928 -12.28 24.22 23.78
CA LYS A 928 -12.79 25.15 24.80
C LYS A 928 -11.90 25.28 26.04
N GLY A 929 -11.05 24.28 26.29
CA GLY A 929 -10.04 24.31 27.37
C GLY A 929 -8.69 24.89 26.96
N ILE A 930 -8.51 25.33 25.71
CA ILE A 930 -7.21 25.73 25.16
C ILE A 930 -7.15 27.25 24.98
N GLU A 931 -6.34 27.89 25.83
CA GLU A 931 -6.03 29.32 25.74
C GLU A 931 -4.67 29.52 25.06
N GLN A 932 -4.62 30.31 23.98
CA GLN A 932 -3.35 30.65 23.33
C GLN A 932 -2.65 31.79 24.10
N LYS A 933 -1.39 31.58 24.46
CA LYS A 933 -0.58 32.54 25.23
C LYS A 933 0.79 32.73 24.62
N GLU A 934 1.09 33.96 24.25
CA GLU A 934 2.43 34.39 23.84
C GLU A 934 3.30 34.69 25.08
N TRP A 935 4.58 34.38 25.00
CA TRP A 935 5.57 34.67 26.03
C TRP A 935 6.94 34.91 25.39
N LYS A 936 7.76 35.72 26.05
CA LYS A 936 9.14 36.02 25.62
C LYS A 936 10.13 35.10 26.34
N GLY A 937 11.27 34.85 25.70
CA GLY A 937 12.28 33.94 26.24
C GLY A 937 13.69 34.25 25.74
N GLN A 938 14.66 34.03 26.62
CA GLN A 938 16.07 34.25 26.35
C GLN A 938 16.67 33.06 25.59
N LEU A 939 17.26 33.32 24.42
CA LEU A 939 17.97 32.31 23.63
C LEU A 939 19.33 31.97 24.27
N LEU A 940 19.51 30.70 24.61
CA LEU A 940 20.75 30.13 25.13
C LEU A 940 21.38 29.20 24.08
N LYS A 941 22.53 29.60 23.53
CA LYS A 941 23.31 28.79 22.59
C LYS A 941 24.30 27.90 23.35
N THR A 942 24.33 26.60 23.06
CA THR A 942 25.22 25.63 23.75
C THR A 942 25.89 24.66 22.77
N LYS A 943 26.94 23.96 23.21
CA LYS A 943 27.56 22.87 22.42
C LYS A 943 26.61 21.67 22.15
N LYS A 944 25.46 21.58 22.84
CA LYS A 944 24.45 20.51 22.63
C LYS A 944 23.25 20.96 21.78
N GLY A 945 23.18 22.23 21.39
CA GLY A 945 22.02 22.80 20.69
C GLY A 945 21.62 24.18 21.23
N ASN A 946 20.57 24.75 20.65
CA ASN A 946 20.00 26.02 21.08
C ASN A 946 18.75 25.76 21.92
N PHE A 947 18.58 26.51 23.01
CA PHE A 947 17.44 26.40 23.92
C PHE A 947 16.85 27.77 24.20
N VAL A 948 15.55 27.84 24.53
CA VAL A 948 14.90 29.05 25.03
C VAL A 948 14.59 28.89 26.51
N ILE A 949 14.99 29.87 27.30
CA ILE A 949 14.61 30.02 28.71
C ILE A 949 13.40 30.95 28.74
N LYS A 950 12.27 30.50 29.26
CA LYS A 950 11.05 31.32 29.35
C LYS A 950 11.20 32.42 30.39
N GLU A 951 10.87 33.67 30.02
CA GLU A 951 10.98 34.80 30.96
C GLU A 951 10.08 34.60 32.18
N GLY A 952 10.59 34.94 33.36
CA GLY A 952 9.91 34.76 34.64
C GLY A 952 9.85 33.32 35.16
N THR A 953 10.35 32.31 34.43
CA THR A 953 10.41 30.92 34.93
C THR A 953 11.80 30.30 34.74
N ASN A 954 12.04 29.14 35.37
CA ASN A 954 13.24 28.34 35.16
C ASN A 954 13.09 27.33 34.01
N GLU A 955 12.01 27.41 33.20
CA GLU A 955 11.68 26.38 32.22
C GLU A 955 12.50 26.53 30.94
N VAL A 956 13.01 25.40 30.42
CA VAL A 956 13.89 25.35 29.25
C VAL A 956 13.22 24.54 28.13
N TYR A 957 13.15 25.14 26.95
CA TYR A 957 12.53 24.59 25.74
C TYR A 957 13.56 24.40 24.62
N ASP A 958 13.36 23.42 23.74
CA ASP A 958 14.24 23.18 22.58
C ASP A 958 13.93 24.17 21.44
N TYR A 959 14.90 25.03 21.11
CA TYR A 959 14.70 26.06 20.09
C TYR A 959 14.75 25.50 18.67
N ASN A 960 15.55 24.44 18.46
CA ASN A 960 15.69 23.83 17.14
C ASN A 960 14.38 23.11 16.78
N ILE A 961 13.83 22.31 17.68
CA ILE A 961 12.53 21.65 17.47
C ILE A 961 11.42 22.67 17.18
N TYR A 962 11.39 23.79 17.89
CA TYR A 962 10.42 24.87 17.63
C TYR A 962 10.57 25.47 16.23
N LEU A 963 11.79 25.82 15.81
CA LEU A 963 12.05 26.34 14.46
C LEU A 963 11.75 25.34 13.34
N GLU A 964 11.94 24.04 13.60
CA GLU A 964 11.87 22.99 12.58
C GLU A 964 10.45 22.40 12.43
N SER A 965 9.62 22.44 13.48
CA SER A 965 8.31 21.77 13.53
C SER A 965 7.14 22.62 14.06
N GLY A 966 7.42 23.79 14.65
CA GLY A 966 6.45 24.60 15.38
C GLY A 966 6.10 24.10 16.80
N LYS A 967 6.61 22.92 17.23
CA LYS A 967 6.33 22.37 18.56
C LYS A 967 7.06 23.12 19.68
N VAL A 968 6.38 23.42 20.78
CA VAL A 968 6.97 24.00 22.00
C VAL A 968 7.31 22.89 23.00
N VAL A 969 8.45 22.22 22.79
CA VAL A 969 8.88 21.07 23.60
C VAL A 969 9.72 21.53 24.79
N LYS A 970 9.22 21.30 26.02
CA LYS A 970 9.96 21.50 27.27
C LYS A 970 10.96 20.36 27.45
N VAL A 971 12.22 20.68 27.69
CA VAL A 971 13.32 19.69 27.79
C VAL A 971 13.98 19.64 29.17
N GLY A 972 13.79 20.67 30.00
CA GLY A 972 14.42 20.74 31.32
C GLY A 972 13.99 21.96 32.12
N ASN A 973 14.62 22.11 33.29
CA ASN A 973 14.58 23.35 34.07
C ASN A 973 16.02 23.78 34.41
N ILE A 974 16.23 25.07 34.64
CA ILE A 974 17.49 25.59 35.19
C ILE A 974 17.56 25.25 36.67
N THR A 975 18.70 24.69 37.09
CA THR A 975 19.07 24.52 38.50
C THR A 975 20.45 25.15 38.75
N GLN A 976 20.75 25.47 40.01
CA GLN A 976 22.11 25.82 40.42
C GLN A 976 22.90 24.55 40.76
N ASP A 977 24.17 24.55 40.37
CA ASP A 977 25.18 23.56 40.72
C ASP A 977 26.45 24.34 41.14
N GLY A 978 26.58 24.54 42.45
CA GLY A 978 27.45 25.58 43.01
C GLY A 978 27.19 26.95 42.39
N ASN A 979 28.26 27.63 41.96
CA ASN A 979 28.18 28.94 41.30
C ASN A 979 27.74 28.89 39.82
N LYS A 980 27.36 27.72 39.28
CA LYS A 980 26.97 27.57 37.86
C LYS A 980 25.46 27.35 37.74
N ARG A 981 24.85 27.96 36.73
CA ARG A 981 23.50 27.58 36.26
C ARG A 981 23.65 26.44 35.26
N VAL A 982 22.93 25.34 35.48
CA VAL A 982 22.93 24.15 34.62
C VAL A 982 21.51 23.80 34.20
N ILE A 983 21.35 23.22 33.01
CA ILE A 983 20.05 22.67 32.57
C ILE A 983 19.93 21.25 33.13
N LYS A 984 18.98 21.03 34.03
CA LYS A 984 18.56 19.69 34.44
C LYS A 984 17.48 19.22 33.47
N PHE A 985 17.87 18.34 32.55
CA PHE A 985 16.96 17.72 31.58
C PHE A 985 15.98 16.74 32.28
N VAL A 986 14.81 16.49 31.68
CA VAL A 986 13.71 15.73 32.32
C VAL A 986 13.87 14.19 32.21
N ASN A 987 14.60 13.70 31.21
CA ASN A 987 14.66 12.28 30.80
C ASN A 987 15.00 11.30 31.94
#